data_AF-A0A3S1D194-F1
#
_entry.id   AF-A0A3S1D194-F1
#
_cell.length_a   1.000
_cell.length_b   1.000
_cell.length_c   1.000
_cell.angle_alpha   90.00
_cell.angle_beta   90.00
_cell.angle_gamma   90.00
#
_symmetry.space_group_name_H-M   'P 1'
#
loop_
_entity.id
_entity.type
_entity.pdbx_description
1 polymer ?
#
loop_
_entity_poly.entity_id
_entity_poly.type
_entity_poly.pdbx_seq_one_letter_code
_entity_poly.pdbx_strand_id
1 'polypeptide(L)'
;MKSLFKTLKAIAYSNTQKASQIHIGILGTTGIMGLLAISQVALMPKVKAQTAPYCSILYGIDNTGTNFSKIYNVNVANAAYNAATANTGTVATNTLFLSAAAALEPSTGRLFYVSRDISSTKVAYWDPVTNTHTQLAITFNANSTTVRAAFSPSGRLFVATSTTLFEINPITGAQISSKTLSGVSGANGDMAFDGNNVLFLAADANLYTIDIDNLSVSSPANLLATAPAGTQFNSLAFKPDGKLYAFAGSNSIMYEVNTNTGTPTAIGTITFNPATTAGVVGTDYASCAAPTPNLQSTKTYTKVSGSTGSDILPGDVMEYTITTTNIGSVPATKASFKDPVPVGTTYIAASTTMNGVAVTDATGGTFPFANGATIQSPGLKPGVIGTGSSYKVTIKYRIRVNTVNPPTNVNNQGTTFYLGNPTGGMPTDDPNTLTPGDPTITTITPATTTISGTLYEDTDMGDDLDAGEPKLPANITVKLLDINNNVITTTLTQSNGTYTFTNITNGSYKIQVDTTDTDIAARLILGTNNNLPVTVSGSAVNNQNFGFYPTYTVSGTVYEDSDRGDDFDGGEPTLPANITVKLLDGTGTIIAITNTNTSGQYSFTGMTSGNYIIQVDTNDSDIPAGLTLGTANSLSVNVSASSVTNQNFGFDAPSNPNVLLIKRITAVNGLTSTKDGDDLAKYKDENTNPYDDNNVSIINPTPTTSEDTNKWPSINTFLVGGTNGGNVRPNDEIEYTIYYLSTGDTTANNVLICDRVPDNATFIPTAFNNFPTKNTSGLPSGDRGIIWQYNGATESLTNISDGDTAEYLSPGIDPMIKYPGIKCDGSNTNGAIVVKLGNLPNATAPGIPASSYGFIRFRGRVK
;
A
#
# COMPACT_ATOMS: atom_id res chain seq x y z
N MET A 1 -1.52 9.37 -33.52
CA MET A 1 -2.64 10.27 -33.12
C MET A 1 -2.23 11.62 -32.52
N LYS A 2 -1.05 11.78 -31.89
CA LYS A 2 -0.58 13.11 -31.38
C LYS A 2 -0.01 14.08 -32.44
N SER A 3 0.27 13.63 -33.66
CA SER A 3 0.75 14.48 -34.78
C SER A 3 -0.38 15.11 -35.60
N LEU A 4 -1.55 14.46 -35.66
CA LEU A 4 -2.70 14.93 -36.47
C LEU A 4 -3.43 16.14 -35.87
N PHE A 5 -3.25 16.40 -34.57
CA PHE A 5 -3.87 17.54 -33.85
C PHE A 5 -3.08 18.85 -33.94
N LYS A 6 -1.83 18.84 -34.42
CA LYS A 6 -1.05 20.08 -34.62
C LYS A 6 -1.38 20.78 -35.94
N THR A 7 -1.83 20.05 -36.97
CA THR A 7 -2.07 20.61 -38.31
C THR A 7 -3.49 21.19 -38.47
N LEU A 8 -4.46 20.77 -37.65
CA LEU A 8 -5.84 21.30 -37.66
C LEU A 8 -6.01 22.64 -36.91
N LYS A 9 -5.02 23.05 -36.09
CA LYS A 9 -5.03 24.35 -35.40
C LYS A 9 -4.62 25.55 -36.26
N ALA A 10 -4.13 25.33 -37.48
CA ALA A 10 -3.65 26.41 -38.38
C ALA A 10 -4.66 26.85 -39.45
N ILE A 11 -5.80 26.16 -39.61
CA ILE A 11 -6.80 26.49 -40.67
C ILE A 11 -7.98 27.32 -40.13
N ALA A 12 -8.14 27.42 -38.80
CA ALA A 12 -9.23 28.18 -38.18
C ALA A 12 -9.00 29.72 -38.12
N TYR A 13 -7.94 30.24 -38.76
CA TYR A 13 -7.58 31.67 -38.69
C TYR A 13 -7.73 32.46 -40.02
N SER A 14 -8.45 31.95 -41.02
CA SER A 14 -8.62 32.70 -42.29
C SER A 14 -10.03 32.72 -42.90
N ASN A 15 -11.13 32.67 -42.14
CA ASN A 15 -12.46 32.84 -42.74
C ASN A 15 -13.53 33.47 -41.82
N THR A 16 -13.26 34.66 -41.29
CA THR A 16 -14.29 35.54 -40.69
C THR A 16 -14.47 36.85 -41.48
N GLN A 17 -14.50 36.75 -42.82
CA GLN A 17 -15.16 37.74 -43.66
C GLN A 17 -15.94 37.04 -44.78
N LYS A 18 -17.27 37.05 -44.64
CA LYS A 18 -18.36 36.86 -45.63
C LYS A 18 -19.39 35.86 -45.13
N ALA A 19 -20.48 36.37 -44.56
CA ALA A 19 -21.79 35.72 -44.63
C ALA A 19 -22.90 36.77 -44.45
N SER A 20 -23.13 37.54 -45.51
CA SER A 20 -24.46 38.00 -45.88
C SER A 20 -24.85 37.15 -47.09
N GLN A 21 -25.73 36.16 -46.91
CA GLN A 21 -26.79 35.83 -47.87
C GLN A 21 -27.57 34.58 -47.43
N ILE A 22 -28.88 34.81 -47.35
CA ILE A 22 -30.05 33.92 -47.42
C ILE A 22 -29.83 32.62 -48.22
N HIS A 23 -30.24 31.48 -47.66
CA HIS A 23 -31.10 30.51 -48.37
C HIS A 23 -31.86 29.57 -47.42
N ILE A 24 -33.15 29.44 -47.71
CA ILE A 24 -34.14 28.54 -47.12
C ILE A 24 -33.88 27.11 -47.61
N GLY A 25 -33.97 26.12 -46.73
CA GLY A 25 -33.92 24.70 -47.08
C GLY A 25 -34.46 23.81 -45.95
N ILE A 26 -35.68 23.32 -46.13
CA ILE A 26 -36.39 22.37 -45.26
C ILE A 26 -35.85 20.95 -45.50
N LEU A 27 -35.57 20.17 -44.44
CA LEU A 27 -35.78 18.70 -44.41
C LEU A 27 -35.56 18.09 -43.00
N GLY A 28 -36.64 17.55 -42.42
CA GLY A 28 -36.76 16.13 -42.07
C GLY A 28 -36.06 15.52 -40.84
N THR A 29 -36.86 15.31 -39.79
CA THR A 29 -37.02 14.07 -38.98
C THR A 29 -36.00 13.63 -37.91
N THR A 30 -36.47 13.78 -36.66
CA THR A 30 -36.57 12.82 -35.53
C THR A 30 -35.37 12.06 -34.98
N GLY A 31 -35.08 12.30 -33.70
CA GLY A 31 -34.39 11.41 -32.77
C GLY A 31 -34.60 11.86 -31.33
N ILE A 32 -35.45 11.16 -30.59
CA ILE A 32 -35.82 11.38 -29.18
C ILE A 32 -34.68 10.90 -28.27
N MET A 33 -34.26 11.70 -27.28
CA MET A 33 -33.80 11.21 -25.97
C MET A 33 -33.72 12.32 -24.91
N GLY A 34 -34.41 12.10 -23.79
CA GLY A 34 -33.96 12.41 -22.43
C GLY A 34 -33.87 13.88 -22.00
N LEU A 35 -34.97 14.40 -21.42
CA LEU A 35 -34.93 15.57 -20.54
C LEU A 35 -34.13 15.23 -19.27
N LEU A 36 -32.92 15.76 -19.13
CA LEU A 36 -32.32 16.06 -17.83
C LEU A 36 -32.29 17.59 -17.71
N ALA A 37 -33.19 18.14 -16.91
CA ALA A 37 -33.30 19.57 -16.67
C ALA A 37 -32.10 20.05 -15.82
N ILE A 38 -31.02 20.44 -16.48
CA ILE A 38 -30.01 21.33 -15.90
C ILE A 38 -30.53 22.75 -16.16
N SER A 39 -30.82 23.48 -15.09
CA SER A 39 -31.16 24.89 -15.13
C SER A 39 -29.96 25.71 -15.63
N GLN A 40 -29.80 25.79 -16.95
CA GLN A 40 -29.07 26.90 -17.55
C GLN A 40 -29.90 28.15 -17.28
N VAL A 41 -29.47 28.95 -16.30
CA VAL A 41 -29.74 30.38 -16.31
C VAL A 41 -29.29 30.86 -17.68
N ALA A 42 -30.26 31.13 -18.55
CA ALA A 42 -30.01 31.72 -19.83
C ALA A 42 -29.25 33.03 -19.57
N LEU A 43 -27.96 33.02 -19.89
CA LEU A 43 -27.23 34.23 -20.20
C LEU A 43 -28.04 34.89 -21.33
N MET A 44 -28.84 35.89 -20.96
CA MET A 44 -29.41 36.80 -21.93
C MET A 44 -28.26 37.22 -22.85
N PRO A 45 -28.42 37.16 -24.19
CA PRO A 45 -27.43 37.79 -25.05
C PRO A 45 -27.32 39.22 -24.56
N LYS A 46 -26.09 39.66 -24.21
CA LYS A 46 -25.81 41.07 -23.99
C LYS A 46 -26.25 41.77 -25.27
N VAL A 47 -27.46 42.32 -25.26
CA VAL A 47 -27.91 43.32 -26.22
C VAL A 47 -26.79 44.35 -26.15
N LYS A 48 -26.00 44.48 -27.22
CA LYS A 48 -25.11 45.64 -27.37
C LYS A 48 -26.03 46.82 -27.08
N ALA A 49 -25.84 47.49 -25.94
CA ALA A 49 -26.58 48.68 -25.60
C ALA A 49 -26.32 49.63 -26.77
N GLN A 50 -27.27 49.72 -27.69
CA GLN A 50 -27.20 50.65 -28.79
C GLN A 50 -27.32 52.00 -28.09
N THR A 51 -26.18 52.69 -27.96
CA THR A 51 -26.14 54.03 -27.38
C THR A 51 -27.22 54.83 -28.08
N ALA A 52 -28.17 55.33 -27.31
CA ALA A 52 -29.29 56.06 -27.87
C ALA A 52 -28.72 57.18 -28.75
N PRO A 53 -29.22 57.37 -29.98
CA PRO A 53 -28.55 58.18 -31.00
C PRO A 53 -28.26 59.61 -30.53
N TYR A 54 -29.07 60.15 -29.61
CA TYR A 54 -28.88 61.46 -29.01
C TYR A 54 -27.69 61.56 -28.03
N CYS A 55 -27.26 60.48 -27.37
CA CYS A 55 -26.06 60.51 -26.51
C CYS A 55 -24.75 60.59 -27.31
N SER A 56 -24.80 60.44 -28.64
CA SER A 56 -23.66 60.70 -29.52
C SER A 56 -23.50 62.17 -29.90
N ILE A 57 -24.53 62.99 -29.61
CA ILE A 57 -24.58 64.41 -29.89
C ILE A 57 -23.98 65.17 -28.71
N LEU A 58 -23.18 66.17 -29.03
CA LEU A 58 -22.70 67.17 -28.08
C LEU A 58 -23.51 68.44 -28.31
N TYR A 59 -24.30 68.85 -27.33
CA TYR A 59 -25.06 70.09 -27.36
C TYR A 59 -24.26 71.23 -26.74
N GLY A 60 -24.45 72.44 -27.25
CA GLY A 60 -23.91 73.68 -26.67
C GLY A 60 -25.03 74.70 -26.45
N ILE A 61 -25.11 75.34 -25.29
CA ILE A 61 -26.07 76.44 -25.06
C ILE A 61 -25.34 77.78 -24.97
N ASP A 62 -25.79 78.78 -25.73
CA ASP A 62 -25.28 80.17 -25.65
C ASP A 62 -26.00 80.96 -24.55
N ASN A 63 -25.24 81.47 -23.58
CA ASN A 63 -25.75 82.21 -22.43
C ASN A 63 -25.59 83.76 -22.51
N THR A 64 -25.31 84.32 -23.69
CA THR A 64 -24.92 85.74 -23.86
C THR A 64 -26.00 86.69 -24.40
N GLY A 65 -27.22 86.20 -24.69
CA GLY A 65 -28.32 87.01 -25.24
C GLY A 65 -29.12 87.84 -24.20
N THR A 66 -29.92 88.81 -24.66
CA THR A 66 -30.69 89.72 -23.77
C THR A 66 -32.09 89.23 -23.39
N ASN A 67 -32.62 88.16 -24.00
CA ASN A 67 -33.97 87.64 -23.70
C ASN A 67 -34.07 86.10 -23.64
N PHE A 68 -33.32 85.35 -24.48
CA PHE A 68 -33.34 83.89 -24.49
C PHE A 68 -32.01 83.31 -24.99
N SER A 69 -31.66 82.10 -24.54
CA SER A 69 -30.48 81.33 -24.96
C SER A 69 -30.78 80.43 -26.16
N LYS A 70 -29.76 80.12 -26.98
CA LYS A 70 -29.86 79.22 -28.14
C LYS A 70 -29.14 77.90 -27.92
N ILE A 71 -29.63 76.82 -28.53
CA ILE A 71 -29.05 75.47 -28.47
C ILE A 71 -28.37 75.15 -29.82
N TYR A 72 -27.15 74.59 -29.76
CA TYR A 72 -26.30 74.24 -30.90
C TYR A 72 -25.90 72.77 -30.87
N ASN A 73 -25.70 72.17 -32.04
CA ASN A 73 -25.00 70.90 -32.20
C ASN A 73 -23.51 71.19 -32.41
N VAL A 74 -22.67 70.65 -31.54
CA VAL A 74 -21.23 70.88 -31.56
C VAL A 74 -20.55 69.77 -32.37
N ASN A 75 -19.93 70.16 -33.49
CA ASN A 75 -19.10 69.28 -34.27
C ASN A 75 -17.64 69.40 -33.82
N VAL A 76 -17.17 68.37 -33.12
CA VAL A 76 -15.79 68.31 -32.60
C VAL A 76 -14.73 68.15 -33.69
N ALA A 77 -15.06 67.60 -34.86
CA ALA A 77 -14.07 67.30 -35.90
C ALA A 77 -13.53 68.56 -36.60
N ASN A 78 -14.32 69.63 -36.62
CA ASN A 78 -13.95 70.92 -37.21
C ASN A 78 -14.16 72.09 -36.24
N ALA A 79 -14.32 71.80 -34.94
CA ALA A 79 -14.61 72.79 -33.90
C ALA A 79 -15.73 73.78 -34.32
N ALA A 80 -16.84 73.27 -34.85
CA ALA A 80 -17.93 74.12 -35.35
C ALA A 80 -19.21 73.98 -34.52
N TYR A 81 -19.78 75.11 -34.12
CA TYR A 81 -21.12 75.21 -33.56
C TYR A 81 -22.09 75.38 -34.71
N ASN A 82 -22.66 74.25 -35.13
CA ASN A 82 -23.72 74.27 -36.12
C ASN A 82 -25.03 74.46 -35.37
N ALA A 83 -25.93 75.30 -35.86
CA ALA A 83 -27.28 75.39 -35.32
C ALA A 83 -27.86 73.98 -35.10
N ALA A 84 -28.38 73.70 -33.91
CA ALA A 84 -28.93 72.38 -33.61
C ALA A 84 -30.16 72.16 -34.50
N THR A 85 -30.03 71.31 -35.52
CA THR A 85 -31.17 70.78 -36.25
C THR A 85 -31.82 69.73 -35.36
N ALA A 86 -33.07 69.95 -34.99
CA ALA A 86 -33.96 68.84 -34.66
C ALA A 86 -33.90 67.83 -35.82
N ASN A 87 -34.21 66.57 -35.56
CA ASN A 87 -34.12 65.47 -36.53
C ASN A 87 -35.09 65.63 -37.75
N THR A 88 -35.64 66.82 -37.99
CA THR A 88 -36.31 67.30 -39.20
C THR A 88 -36.19 68.83 -39.31
N GLY A 89 -35.46 69.33 -40.30
CA GLY A 89 -35.71 70.58 -41.08
C GLY A 89 -36.21 71.91 -40.48
N THR A 90 -36.29 72.17 -39.17
CA THR A 90 -36.68 73.49 -38.63
C THR A 90 -36.09 73.78 -37.24
N VAL A 91 -35.90 75.07 -36.95
CA VAL A 91 -35.09 75.65 -35.87
C VAL A 91 -35.67 75.38 -34.46
N ALA A 92 -34.85 74.96 -33.49
CA ALA A 92 -35.20 75.07 -32.07
C ALA A 92 -34.91 76.52 -31.60
N THR A 93 -35.90 77.41 -31.67
CA THR A 93 -35.73 78.81 -31.25
C THR A 93 -36.07 79.00 -29.77
N ASN A 94 -35.04 79.37 -29.00
CA ASN A 94 -35.09 80.00 -27.69
C ASN A 94 -35.47 79.09 -26.50
N THR A 95 -34.65 79.12 -25.43
CA THR A 95 -34.99 78.58 -24.12
C THR A 95 -36.16 79.35 -23.48
N LEU A 96 -36.80 78.83 -22.41
CA LEU A 96 -37.84 79.57 -21.68
C LEU A 96 -37.30 80.74 -20.84
N PHE A 97 -36.01 80.74 -20.55
CA PHE A 97 -35.32 81.77 -19.75
C PHE A 97 -33.82 81.80 -20.10
N LEU A 98 -33.11 82.83 -19.64
CA LEU A 98 -31.65 82.87 -19.71
C LEU A 98 -31.05 81.68 -18.94
N SER A 99 -30.47 80.75 -19.69
CA SER A 99 -29.89 79.55 -19.11
C SER A 99 -28.44 79.80 -18.70
N ALA A 100 -28.07 79.28 -17.53
CA ALA A 100 -26.69 79.22 -17.07
C ALA A 100 -26.06 77.84 -17.27
N ALA A 101 -26.86 76.76 -17.35
CA ALA A 101 -26.36 75.40 -17.54
C ALA A 101 -27.31 74.51 -18.36
N ALA A 102 -26.80 73.39 -18.86
CA ALA A 102 -27.43 72.45 -19.76
C ALA A 102 -27.09 71.02 -19.34
N ALA A 103 -28.07 70.11 -19.32
CA ALA A 103 -27.85 68.71 -18.97
C ALA A 103 -28.73 67.81 -19.82
N LEU A 104 -28.16 66.80 -20.46
CA LEU A 104 -28.91 65.87 -21.31
C LEU A 104 -29.35 64.64 -20.51
N GLU A 105 -30.66 64.39 -20.44
CA GLU A 105 -31.21 63.24 -19.70
C GLU A 105 -30.96 61.92 -20.46
N PRO A 106 -30.29 60.92 -19.86
CA PRO A 106 -29.89 59.70 -20.57
C PRO A 106 -31.05 58.83 -21.07
N SER A 107 -32.20 58.84 -20.39
CA SER A 107 -33.33 57.94 -20.67
C SER A 107 -34.24 58.44 -21.79
N THR A 108 -34.42 59.76 -21.91
CA THR A 108 -35.39 60.38 -22.85
C THR A 108 -34.72 61.21 -23.93
N GLY A 109 -33.47 61.63 -23.74
CA GLY A 109 -32.79 62.61 -24.60
C GLY A 109 -33.28 64.04 -24.40
N ARG A 110 -34.11 64.32 -23.38
CA ARG A 110 -34.52 65.68 -23.03
C ARG A 110 -33.32 66.50 -22.61
N LEU A 111 -33.18 67.69 -23.20
CA LEU A 111 -32.13 68.65 -22.82
C LEU A 111 -32.68 69.59 -21.75
N PHE A 112 -32.26 69.37 -20.51
CA PHE A 112 -32.57 70.25 -19.39
C PHE A 112 -31.69 71.49 -19.43
N TYR A 113 -32.23 72.61 -18.99
CA TYR A 113 -31.51 73.86 -18.83
C TYR A 113 -31.97 74.57 -17.56
N VAL A 114 -31.04 75.25 -16.90
CA VAL A 114 -31.20 75.81 -15.54
C VAL A 114 -31.02 77.32 -15.57
N SER A 115 -31.95 78.06 -14.98
CA SER A 115 -31.97 79.53 -15.08
C SER A 115 -30.85 80.18 -14.28
N ARG A 116 -30.35 81.32 -14.77
CA ARG A 116 -29.35 82.16 -14.08
C ARG A 116 -29.95 83.07 -12.97
N ASP A 117 -30.82 82.54 -12.11
CA ASP A 117 -31.47 83.30 -11.00
C ASP A 117 -31.02 82.75 -9.63
N ILE A 118 -30.55 83.65 -8.75
CA ILE A 118 -30.06 83.33 -7.40
C ILE A 118 -31.15 83.04 -6.37
N SER A 119 -32.36 83.53 -6.59
CA SER A 119 -33.44 83.55 -5.58
C SER A 119 -34.56 82.56 -5.88
N SER A 120 -34.71 82.17 -7.14
CA SER A 120 -35.74 81.23 -7.60
C SER A 120 -35.25 80.51 -8.86
N THR A 121 -34.22 79.66 -8.73
CA THR A 121 -33.66 78.90 -9.85
C THR A 121 -34.73 77.97 -10.44
N LYS A 122 -35.03 78.18 -11.73
CA LYS A 122 -35.99 77.40 -12.52
C LYS A 122 -35.26 76.34 -13.32
N VAL A 123 -35.93 75.21 -13.50
CA VAL A 123 -35.51 74.13 -14.38
C VAL A 123 -36.54 73.96 -15.47
N ALA A 124 -36.08 73.82 -16.69
CA ALA A 124 -36.92 73.50 -17.84
C ALA A 124 -36.18 72.51 -18.72
N TYR A 125 -36.89 71.87 -19.64
CA TYR A 125 -36.28 71.02 -20.63
C TYR A 125 -36.86 71.26 -22.01
N TRP A 126 -36.09 70.89 -23.02
CA TRP A 126 -36.52 70.73 -24.40
C TRP A 126 -36.66 69.23 -24.68
N ASP A 127 -37.82 68.83 -25.15
CA ASP A 127 -38.09 67.45 -25.56
C ASP A 127 -37.84 67.32 -27.07
N PRO A 128 -36.80 66.57 -27.50
CA PRO A 128 -36.45 66.46 -28.91
C PRO A 128 -37.45 65.66 -29.73
N VAL A 129 -38.32 64.86 -29.09
CA VAL A 129 -39.34 64.05 -29.78
C VAL A 129 -40.54 64.91 -30.14
N THR A 130 -41.01 65.73 -29.20
CA THR A 130 -42.16 66.62 -29.41
C THR A 130 -41.76 68.01 -29.92
N ASN A 131 -40.48 68.34 -29.85
CA ASN A 131 -39.92 69.67 -30.11
C ASN A 131 -40.56 70.78 -29.25
N THR A 132 -40.88 70.47 -27.99
CA THR A 132 -41.53 71.41 -27.06
C THR A 132 -40.61 71.76 -25.89
N HIS A 133 -40.79 72.98 -25.37
CA HIS A 133 -40.13 73.44 -24.15
C HIS A 133 -41.11 73.37 -22.97
N THR A 134 -40.71 72.74 -21.87
CA THR A 134 -41.52 72.61 -20.65
C THR A 134 -40.74 73.12 -19.43
N GLN A 135 -41.33 74.02 -18.65
CA GLN A 135 -40.79 74.44 -17.35
C GLN A 135 -41.36 73.57 -16.24
N LEU A 136 -40.51 73.14 -15.30
CA LEU A 136 -40.96 72.41 -14.11
C LEU A 136 -41.67 73.36 -13.13
N ALA A 137 -42.62 72.82 -12.37
CA ALA A 137 -43.53 73.62 -11.54
C ALA A 137 -42.87 74.21 -10.27
N ILE A 138 -41.82 73.57 -9.75
CA ILE A 138 -41.15 73.95 -8.49
C ILE A 138 -39.75 74.50 -8.79
N THR A 139 -39.35 75.57 -8.09
CA THR A 139 -38.01 76.17 -8.13
C THR A 139 -37.20 75.80 -6.88
N PHE A 140 -35.89 75.85 -6.96
CA PHE A 140 -35.00 75.69 -5.80
C PHE A 140 -34.06 76.89 -5.67
N ASN A 141 -33.50 77.11 -4.49
CA ASN A 141 -32.63 78.26 -4.23
C ASN A 141 -31.16 77.84 -4.30
N ALA A 142 -30.46 78.27 -5.35
CA ALA A 142 -29.05 78.00 -5.56
C ALA A 142 -28.12 78.95 -4.78
N ASN A 143 -28.61 80.06 -4.19
CA ASN A 143 -27.82 81.08 -3.49
C ASN A 143 -26.62 81.64 -4.30
N SER A 144 -26.57 81.43 -5.62
CA SER A 144 -25.48 81.87 -6.52
C SER A 144 -25.95 81.92 -7.97
N THR A 145 -25.39 82.85 -8.76
CA THR A 145 -25.71 83.01 -10.19
C THR A 145 -25.03 81.98 -11.07
N THR A 146 -23.98 81.34 -10.56
CA THR A 146 -23.22 80.36 -11.33
C THR A 146 -23.71 78.98 -10.98
N VAL A 147 -24.45 78.38 -11.91
CA VAL A 147 -24.97 77.03 -11.83
C VAL A 147 -24.37 76.21 -12.96
N ARG A 148 -24.02 74.97 -12.66
CA ARG A 148 -23.54 73.92 -13.58
C ARG A 148 -24.50 72.77 -13.46
N ALA A 149 -24.77 72.02 -14.53
CA ALA A 149 -25.73 70.92 -14.44
C ALA A 149 -25.27 69.72 -15.25
N ALA A 150 -25.47 68.52 -14.69
CA ALA A 150 -25.28 67.28 -15.44
C ALA A 150 -26.17 66.18 -14.89
N PHE A 151 -26.53 65.24 -15.75
CA PHE A 151 -27.14 63.99 -15.33
C PHE A 151 -26.07 62.95 -15.02
N SER A 152 -26.23 62.22 -13.92
CA SER A 152 -25.51 60.96 -13.74
C SER A 152 -25.96 59.93 -14.78
N PRO A 153 -25.16 58.89 -15.07
CA PRO A 153 -25.58 57.77 -15.92
C PRO A 153 -26.88 57.09 -15.48
N SER A 154 -27.19 57.14 -14.17
CA SER A 154 -28.43 56.62 -13.61
C SER A 154 -29.65 57.56 -13.75
N GLY A 155 -29.49 58.73 -14.36
CA GLY A 155 -30.56 59.70 -14.60
C GLY A 155 -30.85 60.64 -13.43
N ARG A 156 -29.93 60.77 -12.45
CA ARG A 156 -30.05 61.75 -11.36
C ARG A 156 -29.55 63.11 -11.86
N LEU A 157 -30.35 64.15 -11.73
CA LEU A 157 -29.96 65.51 -12.10
C LEU A 157 -29.19 66.17 -10.96
N PHE A 158 -27.96 66.57 -11.24
CA PHE A 158 -27.15 67.35 -10.31
C PHE A 158 -26.97 68.78 -10.80
N VAL A 159 -27.06 69.72 -9.87
CA VAL A 159 -26.78 71.14 -10.10
C VAL A 159 -25.72 71.61 -9.12
N ALA A 160 -24.61 72.15 -9.60
CA ALA A 160 -23.52 72.65 -8.76
C ALA A 160 -23.43 74.17 -8.80
N THR A 161 -23.30 74.77 -7.62
CA THR A 161 -22.94 76.18 -7.39
C THR A 161 -21.46 76.28 -7.07
N SER A 162 -20.95 77.47 -6.71
CA SER A 162 -19.54 77.62 -6.30
C SER A 162 -19.14 76.76 -5.11
N THR A 163 -20.05 76.52 -4.15
CA THR A 163 -19.75 75.81 -2.90
C THR A 163 -20.54 74.53 -2.69
N THR A 164 -21.64 74.34 -3.42
CA THR A 164 -22.63 73.30 -3.08
C THR A 164 -23.10 72.54 -4.32
N LEU A 165 -23.11 71.21 -4.23
CA LEU A 165 -23.68 70.28 -5.20
C LEU A 165 -25.08 69.87 -4.72
N PHE A 166 -26.11 70.16 -5.51
CA PHE A 166 -27.50 69.82 -5.26
C PHE A 166 -27.92 68.65 -6.14
N GLU A 167 -28.74 67.76 -5.59
CA GLU A 167 -29.48 66.77 -6.37
C GLU A 167 -30.93 67.25 -6.53
N ILE A 168 -31.42 67.28 -7.77
CA ILE A 168 -32.74 67.80 -8.11
C ILE A 168 -33.59 66.69 -8.71
N ASN A 169 -34.87 66.65 -8.37
CA ASN A 169 -35.83 65.75 -9.01
C ASN A 169 -36.14 66.26 -10.42
N PRO A 170 -35.80 65.51 -11.49
CA PRO A 170 -35.98 65.98 -12.88
C PRO A 170 -37.45 66.04 -13.32
N ILE A 171 -38.38 65.45 -12.55
CA ILE A 171 -39.81 65.50 -12.83
C ILE A 171 -40.46 66.73 -12.20
N THR A 172 -40.11 67.04 -10.94
CA THR A 172 -40.78 68.10 -10.18
C THR A 172 -39.99 69.41 -10.10
N GLY A 173 -38.67 69.37 -10.27
CA GLY A 173 -37.76 70.50 -10.04
C GLY A 173 -37.37 70.71 -8.57
N ALA A 174 -37.91 69.89 -7.65
CA ALA A 174 -37.63 70.00 -6.23
C ALA A 174 -36.23 69.49 -5.86
N GLN A 175 -35.58 70.14 -4.90
CA GLN A 175 -34.31 69.67 -4.32
C GLN A 175 -34.53 68.36 -3.53
N ILE A 176 -33.71 67.35 -3.83
CA ILE A 176 -33.65 66.06 -3.11
C ILE A 176 -32.60 66.12 -2.00
N SER A 177 -31.38 66.57 -2.32
CA SER A 177 -30.26 66.60 -1.38
C SER A 177 -29.24 67.69 -1.74
N SER A 178 -28.28 67.97 -0.86
CA SER A 178 -27.18 68.90 -1.12
C SER A 178 -25.90 68.49 -0.37
N LYS A 179 -24.73 68.70 -0.98
CA LYS A 179 -23.40 68.43 -0.42
C LYS A 179 -22.45 69.61 -0.65
N THR A 180 -21.54 69.87 0.29
CA THR A 180 -20.48 70.88 0.11
C THR A 180 -19.39 70.37 -0.82
N LEU A 181 -19.00 71.17 -1.81
CA LEU A 181 -17.91 70.91 -2.77
C LEU A 181 -16.52 71.08 -2.11
N SER A 182 -16.18 70.15 -1.21
CA SER A 182 -14.91 70.17 -0.48
C SER A 182 -13.72 69.99 -1.43
N GLY A 183 -12.71 70.86 -1.35
CA GLY A 183 -11.50 70.81 -2.17
C GLY A 183 -11.60 71.45 -3.56
N VAL A 184 -12.73 72.07 -3.89
CA VAL A 184 -12.92 72.80 -5.15
C VAL A 184 -12.64 74.28 -4.92
N SER A 185 -11.72 74.85 -5.69
CA SER A 185 -11.50 76.30 -5.77
C SER A 185 -11.97 76.82 -7.12
N GLY A 186 -12.90 77.78 -7.06
CA GLY A 186 -13.42 78.50 -8.23
C GLY A 186 -14.94 78.42 -8.35
N ALA A 187 -15.53 79.36 -9.11
CA ALA A 187 -16.98 79.49 -9.20
C ALA A 187 -17.54 79.14 -10.58
N ASN A 188 -16.79 79.34 -11.66
CA ASN A 188 -17.28 79.23 -13.03
C ASN A 188 -16.86 77.94 -13.73
N GLY A 189 -17.58 77.52 -14.76
CA GLY A 189 -17.25 76.34 -15.54
C GLY A 189 -18.48 75.50 -15.80
N ASP A 190 -18.28 74.20 -15.91
CA ASP A 190 -19.28 73.19 -16.27
C ASP A 190 -18.97 71.87 -15.56
N MET A 191 -19.79 70.84 -15.75
CA MET A 191 -19.66 69.56 -15.09
C MET A 191 -20.16 68.41 -15.98
N ALA A 192 -19.53 67.24 -15.89
CA ALA A 192 -19.92 66.06 -16.65
C ALA A 192 -19.68 64.78 -15.85
N PHE A 193 -20.45 63.74 -16.11
CA PHE A 193 -20.24 62.44 -15.49
C PHE A 193 -19.61 61.44 -16.45
N ASP A 194 -18.73 60.60 -15.92
CA ASP A 194 -18.42 59.32 -16.57
C ASP A 194 -19.47 58.25 -16.21
N GLY A 195 -19.34 57.07 -16.81
CA GLY A 195 -20.22 55.93 -16.58
C GLY A 195 -20.13 55.27 -15.20
N ASN A 196 -19.20 55.69 -14.34
CA ASN A 196 -19.00 55.18 -12.98
C ASN A 196 -19.47 56.16 -11.89
N ASN A 197 -20.26 57.17 -12.25
CA ASN A 197 -20.66 58.26 -11.36
C ASN A 197 -19.48 59.12 -10.85
N VAL A 198 -18.33 59.14 -11.53
CA VAL A 198 -17.30 60.14 -11.25
C VAL A 198 -17.72 61.44 -11.89
N LEU A 199 -17.86 62.48 -11.08
CA LEU A 199 -18.15 63.82 -11.54
C LEU A 199 -16.85 64.54 -11.91
N PHE A 200 -16.76 64.98 -13.15
CA PHE A 200 -15.76 65.92 -13.65
C PHE A 200 -16.33 67.32 -13.51
N LEU A 201 -15.64 68.21 -12.78
CA LEU A 201 -16.13 69.55 -12.46
C LEU A 201 -15.07 70.59 -12.83
N ALA A 202 -15.38 71.46 -13.79
CA ALA A 202 -14.58 72.65 -14.07
C ALA A 202 -14.97 73.76 -13.10
N ALA A 203 -13.97 74.33 -12.43
CA ALA A 203 -14.07 75.51 -11.57
C ALA A 203 -12.93 76.48 -11.92
N ASP A 204 -13.27 77.55 -12.64
CA ASP A 204 -12.38 78.52 -13.28
C ASP A 204 -11.31 77.83 -14.13
N ALA A 205 -10.03 77.97 -13.77
CA ALA A 205 -8.93 77.33 -14.49
C ALA A 205 -8.77 75.83 -14.17
N ASN A 206 -9.49 75.28 -13.18
CA ASN A 206 -9.21 73.94 -12.67
C ASN A 206 -10.30 72.95 -13.06
N LEU A 207 -9.90 71.72 -13.34
CA LEU A 207 -10.77 70.57 -13.55
C LEU A 207 -10.55 69.55 -12.44
N TYR A 208 -11.62 69.18 -11.74
CA TYR A 208 -11.59 68.23 -10.63
C TYR A 208 -12.33 66.94 -10.99
N THR A 209 -11.94 65.82 -10.36
CA THR A 209 -12.74 64.60 -10.30
C THR A 209 -13.28 64.39 -8.89
N ILE A 210 -14.56 64.00 -8.79
CA ILE A 210 -15.30 63.89 -7.55
C ILE A 210 -16.03 62.54 -7.53
N ASP A 211 -15.79 61.75 -6.49
CA ASP A 211 -16.68 60.65 -6.11
C ASP A 211 -17.86 61.23 -5.33
N ILE A 212 -19.01 61.35 -6.01
CA ILE A 212 -20.18 62.03 -5.47
C ILE A 212 -20.77 61.35 -4.23
N ASP A 213 -20.60 60.03 -4.11
CA ASP A 213 -21.19 59.26 -3.02
C ASP A 213 -20.39 59.46 -1.73
N ASN A 214 -19.07 59.64 -1.85
CA ASN A 214 -18.14 59.80 -0.73
C ASN A 214 -17.60 61.22 -0.51
N LEU A 215 -18.04 62.21 -1.30
CA LEU A 215 -17.59 63.60 -1.18
C LEU A 215 -17.75 64.14 0.25
N SER A 216 -16.62 64.48 0.86
CA SER A 216 -16.52 64.99 2.24
C SER A 216 -15.20 65.74 2.43
N VAL A 217 -15.00 66.40 3.58
CA VAL A 217 -13.70 67.02 3.92
C VAL A 217 -12.57 65.98 3.97
N SER A 218 -12.88 64.75 4.40
CA SER A 218 -11.97 63.61 4.44
C SER A 218 -11.74 62.93 3.08
N SER A 219 -12.56 63.23 2.08
CA SER A 219 -12.43 62.73 0.71
C SER A 219 -12.80 63.85 -0.27
N PRO A 220 -11.95 64.90 -0.36
CA PRO A 220 -12.23 66.08 -1.16
C PRO A 220 -12.11 65.79 -2.67
N ALA A 221 -12.54 66.76 -3.47
CA ALA A 221 -12.35 66.76 -4.92
C ALA A 221 -10.85 66.68 -5.28
N ASN A 222 -10.53 65.93 -6.34
CA ASN A 222 -9.15 65.75 -6.79
C ASN A 222 -8.88 66.63 -8.02
N LEU A 223 -7.89 67.52 -7.94
CA LEU A 223 -7.44 68.27 -9.10
C LEU A 223 -6.87 67.29 -10.15
N LEU A 224 -7.49 67.28 -11.34
CA LEU A 224 -7.07 66.49 -12.49
C LEU A 224 -6.26 67.34 -13.47
N ALA A 225 -6.75 68.52 -13.83
CA ALA A 225 -6.12 69.38 -14.83
C ALA A 225 -6.23 70.85 -14.45
N THR A 226 -5.33 71.65 -15.02
CA THR A 226 -5.44 73.10 -15.06
C THR A 226 -5.44 73.54 -16.53
N ALA A 227 -6.34 74.45 -16.87
CA ALA A 227 -6.43 75.06 -18.20
C ALA A 227 -5.13 75.80 -18.54
N PRO A 228 -4.82 75.99 -19.83
CA PRO A 228 -3.68 76.80 -20.25
C PRO A 228 -3.65 78.18 -19.57
N ALA A 229 -2.45 78.73 -19.39
CA ALA A 229 -2.27 79.99 -18.67
C ALA A 229 -3.15 81.12 -19.25
N GLY A 230 -3.88 81.81 -18.38
CA GLY A 230 -4.80 82.89 -18.77
C GLY A 230 -6.15 82.42 -19.33
N THR A 231 -6.46 81.11 -19.24
CA THR A 231 -7.73 80.55 -19.68
C THR A 231 -8.47 79.80 -18.58
N GLN A 232 -9.73 79.48 -18.84
CA GLN A 232 -10.62 78.76 -17.91
C GLN A 232 -11.51 77.79 -18.70
N PHE A 233 -11.84 76.65 -18.11
CA PHE A 233 -12.74 75.69 -18.73
C PHE A 233 -14.19 76.12 -18.48
N ASN A 234 -14.89 76.56 -19.51
CA ASN A 234 -16.27 77.06 -19.43
C ASN A 234 -17.32 75.98 -19.70
N SER A 235 -16.95 74.93 -20.43
CA SER A 235 -17.85 73.86 -20.86
C SER A 235 -17.12 72.52 -20.77
N LEU A 236 -17.83 71.44 -20.44
CA LEU A 236 -17.32 70.09 -20.29
C LEU A 236 -18.37 69.08 -20.73
N ALA A 237 -17.99 68.15 -21.61
CA ALA A 237 -18.81 66.97 -21.85
C ALA A 237 -17.98 65.81 -22.40
N PHE A 238 -18.44 64.60 -22.09
CA PHE A 238 -17.96 63.40 -22.73
C PHE A 238 -18.63 63.18 -24.08
N LYS A 239 -17.95 62.44 -24.96
CA LYS A 239 -18.60 61.73 -26.06
C LYS A 239 -18.48 60.21 -25.85
N PRO A 240 -19.24 59.39 -26.59
CA PRO A 240 -19.19 57.93 -26.44
C PRO A 240 -17.81 57.30 -26.73
N ASP A 241 -16.92 58.04 -27.40
CA ASP A 241 -15.51 57.66 -27.59
C ASP A 241 -14.67 57.71 -26.31
N GLY A 242 -15.23 58.24 -25.20
CA GLY A 242 -14.61 58.40 -23.88
C GLY A 242 -13.68 59.60 -23.75
N LYS A 243 -13.62 60.45 -24.78
CA LYS A 243 -12.86 61.70 -24.72
C LYS A 243 -13.68 62.76 -23.99
N LEU A 244 -13.00 63.49 -23.10
CA LEU A 244 -13.56 64.65 -22.42
C LEU A 244 -13.23 65.89 -23.23
N TYR A 245 -14.25 66.57 -23.73
CA TYR A 245 -14.08 67.81 -24.47
C TYR A 245 -14.38 68.98 -23.55
N ALA A 246 -13.45 69.94 -23.54
CA ALA A 246 -13.58 71.18 -22.80
C ALA A 246 -13.55 72.37 -23.76
N PHE A 247 -14.21 73.45 -23.40
CA PHE A 247 -14.11 74.71 -24.11
C PHE A 247 -13.55 75.78 -23.18
N ALA A 248 -12.58 76.56 -23.67
CA ALA A 248 -12.12 77.75 -22.96
C ALA A 248 -12.63 79.02 -23.63
N GLY A 249 -13.58 79.69 -22.97
CA GLY A 249 -14.25 80.86 -23.55
C GLY A 249 -13.36 82.09 -23.72
N SER A 250 -12.23 82.17 -23.00
CA SER A 250 -11.32 83.32 -23.08
C SER A 250 -10.46 83.35 -24.35
N ASN A 251 -10.27 82.21 -25.00
CA ASN A 251 -9.50 82.11 -26.25
C ASN A 251 -10.27 81.44 -27.40
N SER A 252 -11.53 81.07 -27.16
CA SER A 252 -12.40 80.38 -28.10
C SER A 252 -11.86 79.04 -28.61
N ILE A 253 -11.00 78.36 -27.84
CA ILE A 253 -10.40 77.07 -28.23
C ILE A 253 -11.14 75.91 -27.57
N MET A 254 -11.40 74.88 -28.38
CA MET A 254 -11.83 73.56 -27.91
C MET A 254 -10.60 72.71 -27.55
N TYR A 255 -10.65 72.04 -26.41
CA TYR A 255 -9.63 71.15 -25.89
C TYR A 255 -10.15 69.72 -25.75
N GLU A 256 -9.32 68.74 -26.09
CA GLU A 256 -9.46 67.36 -25.65
C GLU A 256 -8.66 67.22 -24.35
N VAL A 257 -9.31 66.87 -23.25
CA VAL A 257 -8.63 66.61 -21.99
C VAL A 257 -8.35 65.12 -21.88
N ASN A 258 -7.07 64.76 -21.82
CA ASN A 258 -6.66 63.39 -21.57
C ASN A 258 -7.02 62.99 -20.14
N THR A 259 -8.01 62.13 -19.97
CA THR A 259 -8.54 61.76 -18.65
C THR A 259 -7.58 60.94 -17.79
N ASN A 260 -6.54 60.32 -18.38
CA ASN A 260 -5.49 59.64 -17.60
C ASN A 260 -4.56 60.63 -16.90
N THR A 261 -4.17 61.71 -17.60
CA THR A 261 -3.10 62.62 -17.16
C THR A 261 -3.58 64.03 -16.81
N GLY A 262 -4.81 64.36 -17.18
CA GLY A 262 -5.35 65.72 -17.14
C GLY A 262 -4.82 66.65 -18.24
N THR A 263 -3.97 66.19 -19.15
CA THR A 263 -3.34 67.08 -20.15
C THR A 263 -4.38 67.62 -21.16
N PRO A 264 -4.60 68.94 -21.26
CA PRO A 264 -5.47 69.51 -22.28
C PRO A 264 -4.71 69.67 -23.62
N THR A 265 -5.28 69.17 -24.70
CA THR A 265 -4.76 69.29 -26.08
C THR A 265 -5.70 70.15 -26.90
N ALA A 266 -5.21 71.25 -27.47
CA ALA A 266 -6.03 72.10 -28.33
C ALA A 266 -6.42 71.35 -29.61
N ILE A 267 -7.72 71.35 -29.94
CA ILE A 267 -8.29 70.70 -31.14
C ILE A 267 -8.55 71.74 -32.24
N GLY A 268 -8.93 72.96 -31.86
CA GLY A 268 -9.18 74.04 -32.82
C GLY A 268 -9.93 75.21 -32.21
N THR A 269 -9.91 76.34 -32.92
CA THR A 269 -10.71 77.52 -32.57
C THR A 269 -12.14 77.32 -33.06
N ILE A 270 -13.10 77.68 -32.21
CA ILE A 270 -14.51 77.50 -32.49
C ILE A 270 -15.03 78.46 -33.55
N THR A 271 -15.80 77.93 -34.50
CA THR A 271 -16.53 78.70 -35.52
C THR A 271 -18.03 78.51 -35.35
N PHE A 272 -18.81 79.58 -35.53
CA PHE A 272 -20.28 79.53 -35.46
C PHE A 272 -20.90 79.50 -36.85
N ASN A 273 -21.89 78.63 -37.06
CA ASN A 273 -22.62 78.53 -38.32
C ASN A 273 -24.15 78.55 -38.08
N PRO A 274 -24.86 79.63 -38.44
CA PRO A 274 -24.35 80.86 -39.07
C PRO A 274 -23.50 81.70 -38.09
N ALA A 275 -22.59 82.51 -38.63
CA ALA A 275 -21.69 83.36 -37.84
C ALA A 275 -22.47 84.30 -36.91
N THR A 276 -22.05 84.40 -35.65
CA THR A 276 -22.64 85.30 -34.65
C THR A 276 -21.86 86.62 -34.59
N THR A 277 -22.54 87.71 -34.21
CA THR A 277 -21.97 89.07 -34.15
C THR A 277 -21.27 89.40 -32.82
N ALA A 278 -21.24 88.47 -31.86
CA ALA A 278 -20.76 88.71 -30.49
C ALA A 278 -19.45 87.95 -30.20
N GLY A 279 -18.40 88.69 -29.84
CA GLY A 279 -17.02 88.24 -29.74
C GLY A 279 -16.61 87.44 -28.50
N VAL A 280 -17.53 87.01 -27.63
CA VAL A 280 -17.25 86.05 -26.56
C VAL A 280 -18.53 85.25 -26.30
N VAL A 281 -18.49 83.93 -26.50
CA VAL A 281 -19.65 83.05 -26.24
C VAL A 281 -19.34 82.23 -25.00
N GLY A 282 -20.12 82.40 -23.93
CA GLY A 282 -20.15 81.45 -22.82
C GLY A 282 -21.03 80.30 -23.24
N THR A 283 -20.43 79.21 -23.69
CA THR A 283 -21.19 78.01 -24.05
C THR A 283 -21.19 77.04 -22.89
N ASP A 284 -22.25 76.25 -22.75
CA ASP A 284 -22.32 75.15 -21.79
C ASP A 284 -22.55 73.85 -22.55
N TYR A 285 -21.76 72.82 -22.25
CA TYR A 285 -21.80 71.57 -23.01
C TYR A 285 -22.68 70.55 -22.34
N ALA A 286 -23.55 69.90 -23.13
CA ALA A 286 -24.39 68.84 -22.63
C ALA A 286 -24.29 67.60 -23.51
N SER A 287 -24.04 66.46 -22.87
CA SER A 287 -24.14 65.13 -23.46
C SER A 287 -24.54 64.12 -22.39
N CYS A 288 -25.20 63.04 -22.81
CA CYS A 288 -25.48 61.87 -21.97
C CYS A 288 -24.50 60.72 -22.24
N ALA A 289 -23.39 60.98 -22.93
CA ALA A 289 -22.32 60.01 -23.06
C ALA A 289 -21.75 59.65 -21.69
N ALA A 290 -21.81 58.37 -21.36
CA ALA A 290 -21.38 57.82 -20.07
C ALA A 290 -20.30 56.74 -20.31
N PRO A 291 -19.07 57.14 -20.70
CA PRO A 291 -17.99 56.18 -20.94
C PRO A 291 -17.59 55.46 -19.63
N THR A 292 -17.31 54.16 -19.70
CA THR A 292 -16.95 53.35 -18.52
C THR A 292 -15.53 52.81 -18.65
N PRO A 293 -14.81 52.61 -17.53
CA PRO A 293 -13.65 51.72 -17.49
C PRO A 293 -14.08 50.30 -17.83
N ASN A 294 -13.15 49.52 -18.37
CA ASN A 294 -13.33 48.11 -18.63
C ASN A 294 -11.99 47.44 -18.36
N LEU A 295 -11.85 46.88 -17.17
CA LEU A 295 -10.62 46.21 -16.80
C LEU A 295 -10.53 44.86 -17.53
N GLN A 296 -9.32 44.35 -17.68
CA GLN A 296 -9.02 42.97 -17.99
C GLN A 296 -7.82 42.61 -17.13
N SER A 297 -7.95 41.54 -16.35
CA SER A 297 -6.88 41.10 -15.46
C SER A 297 -6.52 39.67 -15.80
N THR A 298 -5.24 39.39 -16.06
CA THR A 298 -4.74 38.03 -16.28
C THR A 298 -3.78 37.63 -15.18
N LYS A 299 -3.64 36.32 -14.94
CA LYS A 299 -2.69 35.77 -13.99
C LYS A 299 -2.01 34.54 -14.59
N THR A 300 -0.68 34.52 -14.49
CA THR A 300 0.16 33.40 -14.91
C THR A 300 1.15 33.06 -13.81
N TYR A 301 1.78 31.90 -13.90
CA TYR A 301 2.85 31.49 -12.98
C TYR A 301 4.08 31.02 -13.76
N THR A 302 5.24 31.09 -13.10
CA THR A 302 6.50 30.52 -13.58
C THR A 302 7.24 29.88 -12.42
N LYS A 303 7.87 28.72 -12.63
CA LYS A 303 8.80 28.13 -11.66
C LYS A 303 10.10 28.90 -11.67
N VAL A 304 10.54 29.41 -10.52
CA VAL A 304 11.72 30.28 -10.41
C VAL A 304 12.86 29.67 -9.59
N SER A 305 12.59 28.66 -8.76
CA SER A 305 13.62 27.88 -8.06
C SER A 305 13.06 26.56 -7.51
N GLY A 306 13.91 25.57 -7.25
CA GLY A 306 13.53 24.29 -6.67
C GLY A 306 14.13 23.11 -7.44
N SER A 307 13.34 22.06 -7.61
CA SER A 307 13.66 20.86 -8.39
C SER A 307 13.95 21.17 -9.87
N THR A 308 14.69 20.28 -10.54
CA THR A 308 14.99 20.39 -11.98
C THR A 308 13.79 19.98 -12.84
N GLY A 309 13.65 20.59 -14.02
CA GLY A 309 12.55 20.29 -14.96
C GLY A 309 11.38 21.27 -14.86
N SER A 310 10.37 21.06 -15.72
CA SER A 310 9.21 21.96 -15.86
C SER A 310 8.08 21.68 -14.86
N ASP A 311 8.02 20.47 -14.32
CA ASP A 311 6.98 20.07 -13.37
C ASP A 311 7.15 20.82 -12.05
N ILE A 312 6.03 21.09 -11.37
CA ILE A 312 6.03 21.74 -10.05
C ILE A 312 5.94 20.66 -8.99
N LEU A 313 6.95 20.57 -8.14
CA LEU A 313 7.04 19.61 -7.04
C LEU A 313 6.93 20.32 -5.68
N PRO A 314 6.60 19.60 -4.60
CA PRO A 314 6.67 20.12 -3.24
C PRO A 314 8.06 20.75 -2.95
N GLY A 315 8.07 21.95 -2.39
CA GLY A 315 9.29 22.73 -2.14
C GLY A 315 9.67 23.73 -3.24
N ASP A 316 9.13 23.59 -4.45
CA ASP A 316 9.37 24.53 -5.54
C ASP A 316 8.80 25.91 -5.24
N VAL A 317 9.44 26.95 -5.80
CA VAL A 317 9.00 28.34 -5.72
C VAL A 317 8.43 28.77 -7.06
N MET A 318 7.21 29.32 -7.01
CA MET A 318 6.51 29.87 -8.16
C MET A 318 6.41 31.39 -8.05
N GLU A 319 6.66 32.10 -9.14
CA GLU A 319 6.37 33.53 -9.28
C GLU A 319 5.06 33.71 -10.06
N TYR A 320 4.05 34.28 -9.42
CA TYR A 320 2.84 34.74 -10.09
C TYR A 320 3.11 36.08 -10.77
N THR A 321 2.60 36.26 -11.99
CA THR A 321 2.54 37.53 -12.69
C THR A 321 1.08 37.88 -12.98
N ILE A 322 0.60 38.97 -12.41
CA ILE A 322 -0.73 39.51 -12.60
C ILE A 322 -0.61 40.76 -13.46
N THR A 323 -1.40 40.86 -14.51
CA THR A 323 -1.47 42.05 -15.35
C THR A 323 -2.89 42.56 -15.43
N THR A 324 -3.13 43.78 -14.99
CA THR A 324 -4.43 44.45 -15.09
C THR A 324 -4.33 45.60 -16.08
N THR A 325 -5.12 45.56 -17.15
CA THR A 325 -5.20 46.61 -18.17
C THR A 325 -6.61 47.17 -18.22
N ASN A 326 -6.75 48.49 -18.33
CA ASN A 326 -8.03 49.10 -18.64
C ASN A 326 -8.17 49.28 -20.15
N ILE A 327 -9.02 48.46 -20.77
CA ILE A 327 -9.39 48.53 -22.18
C ILE A 327 -10.65 49.39 -22.41
N GLY A 328 -11.17 50.00 -21.35
CA GLY A 328 -12.26 50.98 -21.42
C GLY A 328 -11.77 52.33 -21.92
N SER A 329 -12.68 53.30 -21.91
CA SER A 329 -12.44 54.61 -22.51
C SER A 329 -12.23 55.75 -21.50
N VAL A 330 -12.42 55.48 -20.20
CA VAL A 330 -12.02 56.36 -19.09
C VAL A 330 -11.26 55.59 -17.99
N PRO A 331 -10.40 56.27 -17.19
CA PRO A 331 -9.64 55.63 -16.12
C PRO A 331 -10.53 55.00 -15.06
N ALA A 332 -10.10 53.85 -14.50
CA ALA A 332 -10.70 53.32 -13.29
C ALA A 332 -10.12 54.02 -12.07
N THR A 333 -10.98 54.50 -11.17
CA THR A 333 -10.58 55.18 -9.92
C THR A 333 -10.89 54.30 -8.70
N LYS A 334 -10.21 54.59 -7.57
CA LYS A 334 -10.22 53.76 -6.36
C LYS A 334 -9.87 52.29 -6.62
N ALA A 335 -8.97 52.06 -7.56
CA ALA A 335 -8.53 50.74 -7.93
C ALA A 335 -7.77 50.05 -6.78
N SER A 336 -8.17 48.82 -6.46
CA SER A 336 -7.49 47.97 -5.48
C SER A 336 -7.47 46.52 -5.95
N PHE A 337 -6.52 45.74 -5.45
CA PHE A 337 -6.34 44.34 -5.80
C PHE A 337 -6.29 43.49 -4.55
N LYS A 338 -7.01 42.37 -4.56
CA LYS A 338 -7.01 41.35 -3.52
C LYS A 338 -6.68 40.00 -4.12
N ASP A 339 -5.80 39.26 -3.45
CA ASP A 339 -5.39 37.94 -3.91
C ASP A 339 -4.98 37.06 -2.72
N PRO A 340 -5.83 36.11 -2.29
CA PRO A 340 -5.51 35.23 -1.17
C PRO A 340 -4.29 34.35 -1.47
N VAL A 341 -3.45 34.09 -0.46
CA VAL A 341 -2.37 33.10 -0.58
C VAL A 341 -3.01 31.70 -0.63
N PRO A 342 -2.75 30.87 -1.67
CA PRO A 342 -3.37 29.55 -1.79
C PRO A 342 -3.02 28.60 -0.64
N VAL A 343 -3.98 27.75 -0.26
CA VAL A 343 -3.77 26.68 0.73
C VAL A 343 -2.68 25.71 0.25
N GLY A 344 -1.86 25.22 1.18
CA GLY A 344 -0.74 24.33 0.86
C GLY A 344 0.47 25.05 0.26
N THR A 345 0.48 26.38 0.28
CA THR A 345 1.60 27.23 -0.16
C THR A 345 1.95 28.27 0.90
N THR A 346 3.16 28.81 0.82
CA THR A 346 3.66 29.85 1.71
C THR A 346 4.18 31.03 0.91
N TYR A 347 3.76 32.25 1.24
CA TYR A 347 4.30 33.48 0.64
C TYR A 347 5.80 33.64 0.94
N ILE A 348 6.56 34.11 -0.06
CA ILE A 348 7.96 34.49 0.12
C ILE A 348 8.04 35.99 0.42
N ALA A 349 8.41 36.34 1.66
CA ALA A 349 8.60 37.72 2.11
C ALA A 349 9.52 38.53 1.18
N ALA A 350 9.23 39.82 1.02
CA ALA A 350 9.95 40.77 0.17
C ALA A 350 10.02 40.37 -1.32
N SER A 351 9.15 39.47 -1.79
CA SER A 351 9.10 39.07 -3.20
C SER A 351 8.16 39.92 -4.06
N THR A 352 7.33 40.76 -3.44
CA THR A 352 6.28 41.47 -4.15
C THR A 352 6.80 42.70 -4.87
N THR A 353 6.45 42.83 -6.15
CA THR A 353 6.68 44.05 -6.93
C THR A 353 5.39 44.51 -7.61
N MET A 354 5.24 45.82 -7.76
CA MET A 354 4.21 46.46 -8.57
C MET A 354 4.89 47.39 -9.57
N ASN A 355 4.63 47.18 -10.86
CA ASN A 355 5.25 47.91 -11.97
C ASN A 355 6.79 47.88 -11.92
N GLY A 356 7.36 46.77 -11.44
CA GLY A 356 8.81 46.59 -11.27
C GLY A 356 9.41 47.22 -10.02
N VAL A 357 8.62 47.94 -9.20
CA VAL A 357 9.06 48.53 -7.93
C VAL A 357 8.66 47.62 -6.78
N ALA A 358 9.54 47.42 -5.80
CA ALA A 358 9.25 46.62 -4.61
C ALA A 358 8.08 47.21 -3.81
N VAL A 359 7.18 46.33 -3.36
CA VAL A 359 6.07 46.69 -2.45
C VAL A 359 6.41 46.15 -1.07
N THR A 360 6.34 47.00 -0.05
CA THR A 360 6.59 46.59 1.34
C THR A 360 5.55 45.58 1.78
N ASP A 361 6.01 44.52 2.46
CA ASP A 361 5.15 43.50 3.04
C ASP A 361 4.20 44.09 4.10
N ALA A 362 3.05 43.45 4.28
CA ALA A 362 2.18 43.76 5.40
C ALA A 362 2.78 43.27 6.74
N THR A 363 2.21 43.74 7.85
CA THR A 363 2.65 43.38 9.21
C THR A 363 2.87 41.87 9.36
N GLY A 364 4.01 41.49 9.93
CA GLY A 364 4.41 40.09 10.07
C GLY A 364 5.07 39.47 8.84
N GLY A 365 5.48 40.27 7.83
CA GLY A 365 6.10 39.75 6.60
C GLY A 365 5.11 39.02 5.70
N THR A 366 3.85 39.44 5.74
CA THR A 366 2.75 38.78 5.02
C THR A 366 2.49 39.44 3.66
N PHE A 367 1.86 38.70 2.74
CA PHE A 367 1.60 39.17 1.39
C PHE A 367 0.72 40.44 1.39
N PRO A 368 1.19 41.58 0.84
CA PRO A 368 0.51 42.87 0.99
C PRO A 368 -0.86 42.97 0.31
N PHE A 369 -1.16 42.12 -0.67
CA PHE A 369 -2.45 42.11 -1.37
C PHE A 369 -3.41 41.01 -0.86
N ALA A 370 -3.08 40.27 0.20
CA ALA A 370 -3.93 39.19 0.71
C ALA A 370 -5.35 39.67 1.10
N ASN A 371 -5.44 40.87 1.68
CA ASN A 371 -6.68 41.47 2.17
C ASN A 371 -7.16 42.68 1.37
N GLY A 372 -6.60 42.92 0.19
CA GLY A 372 -6.89 44.08 -0.63
C GLY A 372 -5.94 45.24 -0.35
N ALA A 373 -5.31 45.78 -1.39
CA ALA A 373 -4.52 47.01 -1.31
C ALA A 373 -4.66 47.83 -2.59
N THR A 374 -4.43 49.14 -2.49
CA THR A 374 -4.49 50.08 -3.62
C THR A 374 -3.48 49.73 -4.69
N ILE A 375 -3.88 49.80 -5.95
CA ILE A 375 -3.01 49.62 -7.12
C ILE A 375 -3.09 50.81 -8.06
N GLN A 376 -2.06 50.99 -8.89
CA GLN A 376 -2.01 52.11 -9.83
C GLN A 376 -1.19 51.79 -11.08
N SER A 377 -1.55 52.45 -12.17
CA SER A 377 -0.71 52.50 -13.37
C SER A 377 0.60 53.24 -13.10
N PRO A 378 1.69 52.91 -13.83
CA PRO A 378 2.91 53.69 -13.80
C PRO A 378 2.65 55.18 -14.06
N GLY A 379 3.21 56.05 -13.21
CA GLY A 379 3.12 57.52 -13.37
C GLY A 379 1.76 58.14 -13.01
N LEU A 380 0.76 57.36 -12.60
CA LEU A 380 -0.55 57.88 -12.17
C LEU A 380 -0.69 57.87 -10.64
N LYS A 381 -1.68 58.61 -10.14
CA LYS A 381 -1.99 58.69 -8.70
C LYS A 381 -2.41 57.30 -8.16
N PRO A 382 -2.16 57.01 -6.87
CA PRO A 382 -2.64 55.79 -6.22
C PRO A 382 -4.14 55.56 -6.46
N GLY A 383 -4.51 54.34 -6.84
CA GLY A 383 -5.89 53.97 -7.11
C GLY A 383 -6.40 54.36 -8.50
N VAL A 384 -5.55 54.83 -9.40
CA VAL A 384 -5.93 55.13 -10.79
C VAL A 384 -5.31 54.12 -11.75
N ILE A 385 -6.17 53.47 -12.55
CA ILE A 385 -5.76 52.65 -13.70
C ILE A 385 -6.16 53.36 -14.99
N GLY A 386 -5.17 53.92 -15.68
CA GLY A 386 -5.36 54.63 -16.94
C GLY A 386 -5.75 53.71 -18.09
N THR A 387 -6.35 54.28 -19.14
CA THR A 387 -6.81 53.58 -20.33
C THR A 387 -5.67 53.27 -21.30
N GLY A 388 -5.71 52.07 -21.90
CA GLY A 388 -4.73 51.62 -22.89
C GLY A 388 -3.54 50.88 -22.31
N SER A 389 -2.85 50.11 -23.17
CA SER A 389 -1.85 49.11 -22.76
C SER A 389 -0.61 49.67 -22.07
N SER A 390 -0.28 50.95 -22.28
CA SER A 390 0.84 51.63 -21.60
C SER A 390 0.59 51.86 -20.11
N TYR A 391 -0.68 51.84 -19.69
CA TYR A 391 -1.10 52.07 -18.30
C TYR A 391 -1.46 50.77 -17.58
N LYS A 392 -1.05 49.61 -18.11
CA LYS A 392 -1.25 48.34 -17.40
C LYS A 392 -0.52 48.33 -16.05
N VAL A 393 -1.15 47.72 -15.06
CA VAL A 393 -0.54 47.42 -13.76
C VAL A 393 0.02 46.01 -13.84
N THR A 394 1.27 45.82 -13.42
CA THR A 394 1.87 44.48 -13.32
C THR A 394 2.28 44.21 -11.88
N ILE A 395 1.71 43.17 -11.27
CA ILE A 395 2.07 42.72 -9.92
C ILE A 395 2.76 41.37 -10.04
N LYS A 396 3.89 41.22 -9.36
CA LYS A 396 4.56 39.92 -9.22
C LYS A 396 4.77 39.59 -7.76
N TYR A 397 4.65 38.32 -7.40
CA TYR A 397 5.01 37.82 -6.08
C TYR A 397 5.33 36.33 -6.13
N ARG A 398 6.05 35.83 -5.13
CA ARG A 398 6.48 34.44 -5.06
C ARG A 398 5.80 33.67 -3.94
N ILE A 399 5.51 32.41 -4.20
CA ILE A 399 5.06 31.44 -3.20
C ILE A 399 5.93 30.18 -3.28
N ARG A 400 6.04 29.45 -2.18
CA ARG A 400 6.62 28.11 -2.11
C ARG A 400 5.52 27.07 -1.90
N VAL A 401 5.56 25.98 -2.65
CA VAL A 401 4.69 24.81 -2.40
C VAL A 401 5.19 24.10 -1.14
N ASN A 402 4.30 23.84 -0.18
CA ASN A 402 4.70 23.24 1.10
C ASN A 402 5.18 21.79 0.89
N THR A 403 6.20 21.36 1.64
CA THR A 403 6.75 19.99 1.57
C THR A 403 5.98 18.99 2.43
N VAL A 404 5.30 19.47 3.46
CA VAL A 404 4.42 18.69 4.33
C VAL A 404 2.99 18.88 3.86
N ASN A 405 2.28 17.78 3.60
CA ASN A 405 0.92 17.75 3.08
C ASN A 405 0.73 18.67 1.84
N PRO A 406 1.54 18.49 0.77
CA PRO A 406 1.41 19.29 -0.43
C PRO A 406 0.02 19.10 -1.07
N PRO A 407 -0.59 20.17 -1.61
CA PRO A 407 -1.84 20.06 -2.33
C PRO A 407 -1.60 19.36 -3.67
N THR A 408 -2.62 18.68 -4.22
CA THR A 408 -2.55 18.12 -5.59
C THR A 408 -2.59 19.20 -6.66
N ASN A 409 -3.30 20.30 -6.39
CA ASN A 409 -3.35 21.48 -7.22
C ASN A 409 -3.27 22.74 -6.38
N VAL A 410 -2.52 23.74 -6.84
CA VAL A 410 -2.55 25.09 -6.32
C VAL A 410 -3.50 25.90 -7.20
N ASN A 411 -4.65 26.26 -6.63
CA ASN A 411 -5.67 27.09 -7.29
C ASN A 411 -5.55 28.51 -6.76
N ASN A 412 -5.33 29.49 -7.64
CA ASN A 412 -5.12 30.85 -7.20
C ASN A 412 -5.90 31.88 -8.03
N GLN A 413 -6.65 32.75 -7.34
CA GLN A 413 -7.58 33.70 -7.95
C GLN A 413 -7.41 35.09 -7.32
N GLY A 414 -6.87 36.03 -8.10
CA GLY A 414 -6.88 37.44 -7.72
C GLY A 414 -8.17 38.12 -8.15
N THR A 415 -8.48 39.29 -7.59
CA THR A 415 -9.63 40.12 -7.97
C THR A 415 -9.27 41.61 -7.88
N THR A 416 -9.57 42.36 -8.93
CA THR A 416 -9.41 43.82 -8.97
C THR A 416 -10.75 44.52 -8.74
N PHE A 417 -10.79 45.50 -7.85
CA PHE A 417 -11.96 46.34 -7.56
C PHE A 417 -11.69 47.77 -8.00
N TYR A 418 -12.75 48.50 -8.33
CA TYR A 418 -12.73 49.94 -8.65
C TYR A 418 -14.08 50.57 -8.33
N LEU A 419 -14.21 51.89 -8.36
CA LEU A 419 -15.42 52.61 -7.93
C LEU A 419 -16.71 52.13 -8.61
N GLY A 420 -16.67 51.83 -9.91
CA GLY A 420 -17.83 51.33 -10.66
C GLY A 420 -18.17 49.85 -10.42
N ASN A 421 -17.31 49.12 -9.72
CA ASN A 421 -17.55 47.73 -9.34
C ASN A 421 -16.84 47.40 -7.99
N PRO A 422 -17.30 48.00 -6.88
CA PRO A 422 -16.60 47.92 -5.60
C PRO A 422 -16.83 46.59 -4.87
N THR A 423 -17.89 45.86 -5.19
CA THR A 423 -18.27 44.60 -4.53
C THR A 423 -18.12 43.38 -5.43
N GLY A 424 -18.46 43.47 -6.72
CA GLY A 424 -18.32 42.35 -7.65
C GLY A 424 -16.89 42.12 -8.08
N GLY A 425 -16.10 43.18 -8.21
CA GLY A 425 -14.72 43.13 -8.70
C GLY A 425 -14.58 42.46 -10.06
N MET A 426 -13.35 42.31 -10.51
CA MET A 426 -12.99 41.58 -11.71
C MET A 426 -11.97 40.50 -11.34
N PRO A 427 -12.34 39.21 -11.41
CA PRO A 427 -11.38 38.13 -11.19
C PRO A 427 -10.28 38.17 -12.25
N THR A 428 -9.08 37.76 -11.85
CA THR A 428 -8.02 37.41 -12.79
C THR A 428 -8.44 36.24 -13.68
N ASP A 429 -7.96 36.21 -14.90
CA ASP A 429 -8.20 35.16 -15.89
C ASP A 429 -6.92 34.34 -16.11
N ASP A 430 -7.02 33.01 -16.23
CA ASP A 430 -5.89 32.19 -16.73
C ASP A 430 -5.88 32.23 -18.26
N PRO A 431 -4.91 32.93 -18.88
CA PRO A 431 -4.89 33.09 -20.33
C PRO A 431 -4.66 31.77 -21.10
N ASN A 432 -4.38 30.67 -20.41
CA ASN A 432 -4.19 29.35 -21.02
C ASN A 432 -5.49 28.54 -21.13
N THR A 433 -6.58 29.01 -20.53
CA THR A 433 -7.90 28.37 -20.63
C THR A 433 -8.84 29.23 -21.50
N LEU A 434 -10.02 28.70 -21.83
CA LEU A 434 -11.04 29.42 -22.60
C LEU A 434 -12.12 30.04 -21.71
N THR A 435 -12.14 29.72 -20.41
CA THR A 435 -13.21 30.12 -19.49
C THR A 435 -12.85 31.46 -18.87
N PRO A 436 -13.58 32.56 -19.15
CA PRO A 436 -13.20 33.86 -18.62
C PRO A 436 -13.29 33.94 -17.09
N GLY A 437 -12.29 34.53 -16.47
CA GLY A 437 -12.26 34.83 -15.04
C GLY A 437 -12.12 33.59 -14.15
N ASP A 438 -11.52 32.53 -14.68
CA ASP A 438 -11.23 31.30 -13.95
C ASP A 438 -9.88 31.39 -13.17
N PRO A 439 -9.70 30.56 -12.14
CA PRO A 439 -8.47 30.57 -11.37
C PRO A 439 -7.30 30.03 -12.18
N THR A 440 -6.12 30.57 -11.94
CA THR A 440 -4.88 29.93 -12.42
C THR A 440 -4.64 28.67 -11.61
N ILE A 441 -4.71 27.51 -12.27
CA ILE A 441 -4.54 26.20 -11.66
C ILE A 441 -3.17 25.63 -12.02
N THR A 442 -2.42 25.23 -11.00
CA THR A 442 -1.12 24.56 -11.17
C THR A 442 -1.18 23.18 -10.53
N THR A 443 -0.96 22.12 -11.33
CA THR A 443 -0.86 20.75 -10.82
C THR A 443 0.49 20.54 -10.16
N ILE A 444 0.48 19.94 -8.96
CA ILE A 444 1.68 19.60 -8.22
C ILE A 444 1.98 18.12 -8.45
N THR A 445 3.11 17.85 -9.10
CA THR A 445 3.63 16.49 -9.27
C THR A 445 4.13 16.00 -7.91
N PRO A 446 3.61 14.87 -7.38
CA PRO A 446 4.11 14.31 -6.14
C PRO A 446 5.62 14.05 -6.25
N ALA A 447 6.38 14.43 -5.23
CA ALA A 447 7.75 13.98 -5.12
C ALA A 447 7.72 12.47 -4.87
N THR A 448 8.44 11.72 -5.71
CA THR A 448 8.56 10.27 -5.59
C THR A 448 10.00 9.85 -5.30
N THR A 449 10.14 8.68 -4.68
CA THR A 449 11.42 8.08 -4.31
C THR A 449 11.35 6.55 -4.45
N THR A 450 12.36 5.85 -3.95
CA THR A 450 12.45 4.39 -3.99
C THR A 450 12.40 3.77 -2.59
N ILE A 451 11.87 2.54 -2.52
CA ILE A 451 12.05 1.64 -1.38
C ILE A 451 12.82 0.42 -1.89
N SER A 452 13.89 0.02 -1.21
CA SER A 452 14.70 -1.14 -1.62
C SER A 452 15.09 -2.04 -0.45
N GLY A 453 15.31 -3.31 -0.78
CA GLY A 453 15.70 -4.34 0.18
C GLY A 453 16.22 -5.60 -0.52
N THR A 454 16.54 -6.61 0.27
CA THR A 454 17.14 -7.87 -0.19
C THR A 454 16.46 -9.06 0.49
N LEU A 455 16.17 -10.11 -0.28
CA LEU A 455 15.80 -11.43 0.24
C LEU A 455 17.07 -12.29 0.37
N TYR A 456 17.26 -12.93 1.53
CA TYR A 456 18.47 -13.71 1.83
C TYR A 456 18.19 -14.97 2.65
N GLU A 457 19.11 -15.94 2.58
CA GLU A 457 19.10 -17.10 3.46
C GLU A 457 19.72 -16.70 4.80
N ASP A 458 18.87 -16.63 5.83
CA ASP A 458 19.25 -16.29 7.20
C ASP A 458 19.84 -17.55 7.87
N THR A 459 21.16 -17.66 7.84
CA THR A 459 21.84 -18.92 8.16
C THR A 459 22.11 -19.10 9.65
N ASP A 460 22.15 -18.01 10.41
CA ASP A 460 22.39 -18.01 11.85
C ASP A 460 21.16 -17.60 12.67
N MET A 461 20.04 -17.28 12.00
CA MET A 461 18.75 -16.90 12.59
C MET A 461 18.84 -15.58 13.37
N GLY A 462 19.68 -14.65 12.89
CA GLY A 462 19.87 -13.32 13.46
C GLY A 462 18.76 -12.29 13.12
N ASP A 463 17.89 -12.61 12.15
CA ASP A 463 16.92 -11.68 11.53
C ASP A 463 17.56 -10.44 10.86
N ASP A 464 18.88 -10.42 10.69
CA ASP A 464 19.63 -9.37 10.00
C ASP A 464 20.50 -9.90 8.87
N LEU A 465 20.80 -9.01 7.91
CA LEU A 465 21.52 -9.39 6.71
C LEU A 465 23.03 -9.34 6.92
N ASP A 466 23.64 -10.51 7.06
CA ASP A 466 25.04 -10.66 7.39
C ASP A 466 25.96 -10.84 6.18
N ALA A 467 27.25 -10.56 6.42
CA ALA A 467 28.29 -10.69 5.41
C ALA A 467 28.63 -12.16 5.18
N GLY A 468 28.14 -12.73 4.07
CA GLY A 468 28.38 -14.12 3.68
C GLY A 468 27.09 -14.91 3.45
N GLU A 469 25.97 -14.37 3.91
CA GLU A 469 24.66 -15.00 3.72
C GLU A 469 24.25 -15.03 2.24
N PRO A 470 23.87 -16.21 1.71
CA PRO A 470 23.37 -16.35 0.35
C PRO A 470 22.16 -15.46 0.10
N LYS A 471 22.02 -14.94 -1.12
CA LYS A 471 20.84 -14.17 -1.53
C LYS A 471 19.87 -15.08 -2.26
N LEU A 472 18.56 -14.86 -2.06
CA LEU A 472 17.53 -15.62 -2.76
C LEU A 472 17.54 -15.30 -4.26
N PRO A 473 17.03 -16.21 -5.11
CA PRO A 473 17.07 -16.05 -6.56
C PRO A 473 16.16 -14.90 -7.07
N ALA A 474 16.26 -14.64 -8.37
CA ALA A 474 15.37 -13.71 -9.06
C ALA A 474 13.92 -14.24 -9.13
N ASN A 475 12.99 -13.35 -9.51
CA ASN A 475 11.58 -13.63 -9.81
C ASN A 475 10.66 -13.90 -8.62
N ILE A 476 11.13 -13.72 -7.39
CA ILE A 476 10.27 -13.80 -6.20
C ILE A 476 9.46 -12.51 -6.07
N THR A 477 8.14 -12.66 -5.89
CA THR A 477 7.22 -11.52 -5.79
C THR A 477 7.29 -10.83 -4.42
N VAL A 478 7.54 -9.51 -4.44
CA VAL A 478 7.47 -8.63 -3.26
C VAL A 478 6.39 -7.57 -3.48
N LYS A 479 5.52 -7.38 -2.49
CA LYS A 479 4.33 -6.53 -2.52
C LYS A 479 4.55 -5.30 -1.63
N LEU A 480 4.18 -4.12 -2.12
CA LEU A 480 4.05 -2.91 -1.32
C LEU A 480 2.57 -2.65 -1.08
N LEU A 481 2.18 -2.51 0.19
CA LEU A 481 0.81 -2.33 0.63
C LEU A 481 0.61 -1.00 1.35
N ASP A 482 -0.61 -0.49 1.31
CA ASP A 482 -1.03 0.61 2.17
C ASP A 482 -1.28 0.15 3.62
N ILE A 483 -1.60 1.09 4.51
CA ILE A 483 -1.87 0.79 5.93
C ILE A 483 -3.09 -0.13 6.13
N ASN A 484 -4.02 -0.15 5.16
CA ASN A 484 -5.25 -0.93 5.17
C ASN A 484 -5.09 -2.31 4.49
N ASN A 485 -3.85 -2.71 4.17
CA ASN A 485 -3.48 -3.96 3.50
C ASN A 485 -3.96 -4.07 2.04
N ASN A 486 -4.22 -2.95 1.35
CA ASN A 486 -4.41 -2.99 -0.10
C ASN A 486 -3.05 -2.99 -0.80
N VAL A 487 -2.88 -3.86 -1.80
CA VAL A 487 -1.67 -3.87 -2.64
C VAL A 487 -1.65 -2.62 -3.51
N ILE A 488 -0.59 -1.82 -3.35
CA ILE A 488 -0.34 -0.64 -4.17
C ILE A 488 0.39 -1.05 -5.44
N THR A 489 1.44 -1.86 -5.29
CA THR A 489 2.26 -2.34 -6.40
C THR A 489 3.04 -3.59 -5.99
N THR A 490 3.58 -4.31 -6.96
CA THR A 490 4.47 -5.45 -6.77
C THR A 490 5.74 -5.26 -7.57
N THR A 491 6.82 -5.90 -7.12
CA THR A 491 8.09 -5.98 -7.83
C THR A 491 8.63 -7.40 -7.70
N LEU A 492 9.63 -7.73 -8.52
CA LEU A 492 10.31 -9.02 -8.48
C LEU A 492 11.72 -8.84 -7.95
N THR A 493 12.24 -9.86 -7.25
CA THR A 493 13.67 -9.91 -6.93
C THR A 493 14.52 -10.04 -8.19
N GLN A 494 15.71 -9.45 -8.13
CA GLN A 494 16.77 -9.63 -9.11
C GLN A 494 17.63 -10.86 -8.77
N SER A 495 18.58 -11.22 -9.64
CA SER A 495 19.45 -12.40 -9.45
C SER A 495 20.36 -12.34 -8.22
N ASN A 496 20.49 -11.18 -7.59
CA ASN A 496 21.22 -10.97 -6.34
C ASN A 496 20.28 -10.83 -5.12
N GLY A 497 19.01 -11.24 -5.24
CA GLY A 497 18.00 -11.17 -4.20
C GLY A 497 17.45 -9.77 -3.90
N THR A 498 17.97 -8.72 -4.56
CA THR A 498 17.51 -7.35 -4.33
C THR A 498 16.16 -7.08 -4.99
N TYR A 499 15.33 -6.26 -4.36
CA TYR A 499 14.09 -5.76 -4.93
C TYR A 499 14.01 -4.24 -4.77
N THR A 500 13.28 -3.56 -5.66
CA THR A 500 13.10 -2.11 -5.58
C THR A 500 11.71 -1.72 -6.05
N PHE A 501 11.03 -0.92 -5.23
CA PHE A 501 9.85 -0.15 -5.60
C PHE A 501 10.28 1.24 -6.05
N THR A 502 9.80 1.70 -7.19
CA THR A 502 10.07 3.05 -7.72
C THR A 502 8.79 3.88 -7.71
N ASN A 503 8.93 5.20 -7.85
CA ASN A 503 7.81 6.13 -7.90
C ASN A 503 6.94 6.15 -6.62
N ILE A 504 7.55 5.96 -5.46
CA ILE A 504 6.84 5.91 -4.17
C ILE A 504 6.76 7.32 -3.56
N THR A 505 5.55 7.76 -3.26
CA THR A 505 5.29 9.04 -2.59
C THR A 505 5.58 8.96 -1.08
N ASN A 506 5.59 10.11 -0.40
CA ASN A 506 5.65 10.14 1.06
C ASN A 506 4.41 9.46 1.67
N GLY A 507 4.61 8.69 2.72
CA GLY A 507 3.55 7.92 3.37
C GLY A 507 4.07 6.76 4.20
N SER A 508 3.15 6.07 4.86
CA SER A 508 3.42 4.85 5.61
C SER A 508 2.88 3.65 4.84
N TYR A 509 3.72 2.63 4.70
CA TYR A 509 3.46 1.44 3.89
C TYR A 509 3.83 0.17 4.67
N LYS A 510 3.47 -0.99 4.11
CA LYS A 510 3.98 -2.30 4.53
C LYS A 510 4.57 -3.02 3.33
N ILE A 511 5.62 -3.80 3.55
CA ILE A 511 6.20 -4.67 2.53
C ILE A 511 5.91 -6.12 2.92
N GLN A 512 5.52 -6.95 1.94
CA GLN A 512 5.30 -8.39 2.09
C GLN A 512 6.02 -9.15 0.99
N VAL A 513 6.64 -10.26 1.34
CA VAL A 513 7.11 -11.26 0.38
C VAL A 513 5.98 -12.26 0.14
N ASP A 514 5.77 -12.65 -1.11
CA ASP A 514 4.91 -13.78 -1.43
C ASP A 514 5.61 -15.10 -1.07
N THR A 515 5.38 -15.59 0.15
CA THR A 515 6.02 -16.82 0.64
C THR A 515 5.49 -18.09 -0.03
N THR A 516 4.50 -17.98 -0.92
CA THR A 516 3.99 -19.11 -1.72
C THR A 516 4.62 -19.18 -3.11
N ASP A 517 5.50 -18.23 -3.43
CA ASP A 517 6.21 -18.17 -4.69
C ASP A 517 7.10 -19.42 -4.87
N THR A 518 6.95 -20.10 -6.00
CA THR A 518 7.63 -21.37 -6.29
C THR A 518 9.13 -21.23 -6.51
N ASP A 519 9.62 -20.00 -6.76
CA ASP A 519 11.05 -19.72 -6.84
C ASP A 519 11.73 -19.70 -5.45
N ILE A 520 10.95 -19.69 -4.36
CA ILE A 520 11.46 -19.92 -3.00
C ILE A 520 11.63 -21.43 -2.81
N ALA A 521 12.86 -21.87 -2.56
CA ALA A 521 13.13 -23.29 -2.29
C ALA A 521 12.32 -23.77 -1.08
N ALA A 522 11.64 -24.92 -1.18
CA ALA A 522 10.74 -25.44 -0.14
C ALA A 522 11.40 -25.65 1.23
N ARG A 523 12.74 -25.70 1.29
CA ARG A 523 13.51 -25.76 2.53
C ARG A 523 13.59 -24.43 3.27
N LEU A 524 13.22 -23.31 2.64
CA LEU A 524 13.37 -21.96 3.18
C LEU A 524 12.04 -21.49 3.77
N ILE A 525 12.07 -21.03 5.02
CA ILE A 525 10.92 -20.46 5.72
C ILE A 525 11.26 -19.02 6.11
N LEU A 526 10.32 -18.10 5.89
CA LEU A 526 10.51 -16.69 6.24
C LEU A 526 10.62 -16.54 7.76
N GLY A 527 11.76 -16.03 8.24
CA GLY A 527 12.00 -15.74 9.66
C GLY A 527 11.58 -14.33 10.07
N THR A 528 11.86 -13.35 9.22
CA THR A 528 11.51 -11.96 9.54
C THR A 528 10.00 -11.69 9.43
N ASN A 529 9.54 -10.61 10.07
CA ASN A 529 8.13 -10.20 10.00
C ASN A 529 7.70 -9.90 8.56
N ASN A 530 6.79 -10.72 8.01
CA ASN A 530 6.28 -10.53 6.66
C ASN A 530 5.48 -9.22 6.48
N ASN A 531 5.04 -8.57 7.56
CA ASN A 531 4.38 -7.25 7.49
C ASN A 531 5.34 -6.13 7.89
N LEU A 532 6.43 -5.95 7.13
CA LEU A 532 7.48 -4.99 7.45
C LEU A 532 6.98 -3.54 7.28
N PRO A 533 6.83 -2.74 8.36
CA PRO A 533 6.38 -1.36 8.24
C PRO A 533 7.48 -0.45 7.72
N VAL A 534 7.14 0.46 6.81
CA VAL A 534 8.10 1.41 6.23
C VAL A 534 7.47 2.81 6.11
N THR A 535 8.24 3.86 6.38
CA THR A 535 7.79 5.26 6.25
C THR A 535 8.69 6.02 5.30
N VAL A 536 8.08 6.63 4.28
CA VAL A 536 8.77 7.43 3.27
C VAL A 536 8.58 8.92 3.57
N SER A 537 9.69 9.64 3.71
CA SER A 537 9.72 11.06 4.09
C SER A 537 10.64 11.90 3.19
N GLY A 538 10.48 11.76 1.87
CA GLY A 538 11.15 12.59 0.86
C GLY A 538 12.55 12.11 0.47
N SER A 539 12.95 10.91 0.89
CA SER A 539 14.23 10.29 0.54
C SER A 539 14.05 8.78 0.37
N ALA A 540 14.99 8.15 -0.33
CA ALA A 540 14.96 6.71 -0.56
C ALA A 540 15.08 5.95 0.78
N VAL A 541 14.29 4.90 0.93
CA VAL A 541 14.34 4.01 2.09
C VAL A 541 14.97 2.70 1.65
N ASN A 542 16.12 2.37 2.21
CA ASN A 542 16.90 1.19 1.81
C ASN A 542 16.93 0.16 2.95
N ASN A 543 17.55 -0.98 2.70
CA ASN A 543 17.78 -2.05 3.69
C ASN A 543 16.49 -2.62 4.30
N GLN A 544 15.41 -2.67 3.51
CA GLN A 544 14.17 -3.33 3.90
C GLN A 544 14.27 -4.83 3.62
N ASN A 545 15.10 -5.54 4.38
CA ASN A 545 15.48 -6.92 4.04
C ASN A 545 14.51 -7.95 4.65
N PHE A 546 14.45 -9.15 4.05
CA PHE A 546 13.73 -10.30 4.60
C PHE A 546 14.63 -11.54 4.60
N GLY A 547 14.78 -12.14 5.78
CA GLY A 547 15.60 -13.32 6.01
C GLY A 547 14.75 -14.59 6.00
N PHE A 548 15.23 -15.61 5.30
CA PHE A 548 14.63 -16.93 5.23
C PHE A 548 15.57 -17.96 5.82
N TYR A 549 15.22 -18.60 6.93
CA TYR A 549 16.06 -19.63 7.50
C TYR A 549 15.84 -20.98 6.79
N PRO A 550 16.92 -21.74 6.57
CA PRO A 550 16.84 -23.08 6.02
C PRO A 550 16.32 -24.10 7.04
N THR A 551 15.60 -25.08 6.54
CA THR A 551 15.12 -26.25 7.28
C THR A 551 15.67 -27.54 6.69
N TYR A 552 15.74 -28.55 7.54
CA TYR A 552 16.39 -29.83 7.31
C TYR A 552 15.45 -31.00 7.62
N THR A 553 15.88 -32.20 7.29
CA THR A 553 15.17 -33.44 7.60
C THR A 553 16.02 -34.30 8.52
N VAL A 554 15.39 -34.94 9.50
CA VAL A 554 15.99 -36.07 10.23
C VAL A 554 15.22 -37.35 9.93
N SER A 555 15.91 -38.43 9.57
CA SER A 555 15.25 -39.69 9.19
C SER A 555 16.03 -40.94 9.61
N GLY A 556 15.30 -42.05 9.67
CA GLY A 556 15.85 -43.36 9.95
C GLY A 556 14.85 -44.48 9.71
N THR A 557 15.20 -45.68 10.15
CA THR A 557 14.46 -46.92 9.93
C THR A 557 14.31 -47.69 11.25
N VAL A 558 13.14 -48.27 11.47
CA VAL A 558 12.90 -49.26 12.53
C VAL A 558 12.93 -50.65 11.90
N TYR A 559 13.73 -51.56 12.46
CA TYR A 559 14.04 -52.88 11.87
C TYR A 559 14.16 -53.99 12.93
N GLU A 560 14.11 -55.25 12.47
CA GLU A 560 14.38 -56.43 13.29
C GLU A 560 15.89 -56.74 13.24
N ASP A 561 16.55 -56.61 14.38
CA ASP A 561 17.98 -56.86 14.55
C ASP A 561 18.21 -58.37 14.69
N SER A 562 18.53 -59.00 13.58
CA SER A 562 18.50 -60.47 13.46
C SER A 562 19.77 -61.12 13.99
N ASP A 563 20.91 -60.39 13.96
CA ASP A 563 22.21 -60.87 14.41
C ASP A 563 22.70 -60.19 15.71
N ARG A 564 21.93 -59.22 16.21
CA ARG A 564 22.17 -58.43 17.43
C ARG A 564 23.40 -57.55 17.32
N GLY A 565 23.59 -56.96 16.15
CA GLY A 565 24.72 -56.07 15.81
C GLY A 565 24.54 -54.63 16.27
N ASP A 566 23.32 -54.20 16.62
CA ASP A 566 22.93 -52.81 16.87
C ASP A 566 23.11 -51.86 15.66
N ASP A 567 23.29 -52.40 14.46
CA ASP A 567 23.38 -51.66 13.20
C ASP A 567 22.44 -52.22 12.14
N PHE A 568 21.92 -51.34 11.25
CA PHE A 568 21.00 -51.77 10.21
C PHE A 568 21.78 -52.21 8.96
N ASP A 569 21.81 -53.51 8.70
CA ASP A 569 22.65 -54.11 7.67
C ASP A 569 21.87 -54.76 6.50
N GLY A 570 22.63 -55.28 5.53
CA GLY A 570 22.11 -55.85 4.28
C GLY A 570 21.53 -57.26 4.42
N GLY A 571 20.73 -57.53 5.44
CA GLY A 571 20.06 -58.82 5.65
C GLY A 571 18.81 -58.72 6.53
N GLU A 572 18.64 -57.60 7.21
CA GLU A 572 17.64 -57.41 8.25
C GLU A 572 16.29 -56.92 7.70
N PRO A 573 15.17 -57.53 8.11
CA PRO A 573 13.85 -57.07 7.71
C PRO A 573 13.47 -55.80 8.47
N THR A 574 12.76 -54.90 7.78
CA THR A 574 12.22 -53.70 8.43
C THR A 574 10.91 -54.00 9.16
N LEU A 575 10.62 -53.22 10.22
CA LEU A 575 9.39 -53.35 10.97
C LEU A 575 8.20 -52.67 10.25
N PRO A 576 6.95 -53.06 10.56
CA PRO A 576 5.75 -52.55 9.90
C PRO A 576 5.53 -51.04 10.08
N ALA A 577 4.55 -50.53 9.33
CA ALA A 577 4.07 -49.16 9.47
C ALA A 577 3.41 -48.90 10.83
N ASN A 578 3.24 -47.61 11.13
CA ASN A 578 2.53 -47.07 12.30
C ASN A 578 3.27 -47.13 13.64
N ILE A 579 4.52 -47.59 13.66
CA ILE A 579 5.34 -47.52 14.88
C ILE A 579 5.68 -46.06 15.17
N THR A 580 5.34 -45.62 16.37
CA THR A 580 5.48 -44.24 16.82
C THR A 580 6.94 -43.89 17.11
N VAL A 581 7.44 -42.82 16.49
CA VAL A 581 8.76 -42.22 16.75
C VAL A 581 8.58 -40.78 17.21
N LYS A 582 9.25 -40.41 18.30
CA LYS A 582 9.15 -39.12 18.98
C LYS A 582 10.45 -38.34 18.75
N LEU A 583 10.31 -37.07 18.44
CA LEU A 583 11.39 -36.09 18.42
C LEU A 583 11.25 -35.18 19.63
N LEU A 584 12.36 -35.03 20.35
CA LEU A 584 12.45 -34.22 21.55
C LEU A 584 13.51 -33.11 21.33
N ASP A 585 13.30 -31.98 22.00
CA ASP A 585 14.32 -30.93 22.07
C ASP A 585 15.48 -31.31 23.02
N GLY A 586 16.52 -30.46 23.08
CA GLY A 586 17.66 -30.65 23.98
C GLY A 586 17.35 -30.63 25.48
N THR A 587 16.11 -30.30 25.88
CA THR A 587 15.63 -30.35 27.28
C THR A 587 14.87 -31.64 27.60
N GLY A 588 14.61 -32.49 26.58
CA GLY A 588 13.82 -33.71 26.71
C GLY A 588 12.31 -33.49 26.58
N THR A 589 11.86 -32.37 26.01
CA THR A 589 10.45 -32.12 25.72
C THR A 589 10.10 -32.64 24.34
N ILE A 590 9.00 -33.39 24.19
CA ILE A 590 8.51 -33.85 22.88
C ILE A 590 8.04 -32.64 22.06
N ILE A 591 8.63 -32.46 20.87
CA ILE A 591 8.31 -31.37 19.93
C ILE A 591 7.65 -31.87 18.64
N ALA A 592 7.83 -33.15 18.28
CA ALA A 592 7.12 -33.78 17.17
C ALA A 592 6.98 -35.29 17.37
N ILE A 593 6.00 -35.88 16.69
CA ILE A 593 5.78 -37.32 16.61
C ILE A 593 5.53 -37.66 15.14
N THR A 594 6.13 -38.75 14.68
CA THR A 594 5.91 -39.31 13.34
C THR A 594 5.73 -40.82 13.47
N ASN A 595 5.21 -41.46 12.44
CA ASN A 595 5.04 -42.90 12.41
C ASN A 595 5.87 -43.50 11.27
N THR A 596 6.31 -44.75 11.45
CA THR A 596 6.96 -45.49 10.36
C THR A 596 6.00 -45.72 9.19
N ASN A 597 6.53 -45.73 7.98
CA ASN A 597 5.82 -46.16 6.78
C ASN A 597 5.87 -47.70 6.63
N THR A 598 5.30 -48.24 5.54
CA THR A 598 5.26 -49.69 5.26
C THR A 598 6.62 -50.36 5.07
N SER A 599 7.70 -49.57 4.99
CA SER A 599 9.07 -50.03 4.90
C SER A 599 9.86 -49.75 6.19
N GLY A 600 9.18 -49.43 7.30
CA GLY A 600 9.80 -49.13 8.60
C GLY A 600 10.49 -47.77 8.67
N GLN A 601 10.39 -46.92 7.64
CA GLN A 601 11.10 -45.64 7.58
C GLN A 601 10.28 -44.53 8.23
N TYR A 602 10.94 -43.62 8.91
CA TYR A 602 10.33 -42.43 9.52
C TYR A 602 11.12 -41.16 9.17
N SER A 603 10.48 -40.01 9.23
CA SER A 603 11.16 -38.72 9.03
C SER A 603 10.48 -37.56 9.77
N PHE A 604 11.30 -36.61 10.20
CA PHE A 604 10.92 -35.29 10.71
C PHE A 604 11.44 -34.24 9.72
N THR A 605 10.55 -33.46 9.12
CA THR A 605 10.88 -32.37 8.18
C THR A 605 10.71 -31.02 8.85
N GLY A 606 11.28 -29.95 8.26
CA GLY A 606 11.15 -28.59 8.81
C GLY A 606 12.07 -28.33 10.00
N MET A 607 13.12 -29.13 10.19
CA MET A 607 14.03 -29.05 11.32
C MET A 607 14.97 -27.84 11.18
N THR A 608 15.09 -27.03 12.22
CA THR A 608 16.12 -25.98 12.28
C THR A 608 17.44 -26.56 12.74
N SER A 609 18.54 -25.81 12.59
CA SER A 609 19.82 -26.20 13.19
C SER A 609 19.68 -26.28 14.72
N GLY A 610 20.19 -27.35 15.32
CA GLY A 610 19.99 -27.60 16.75
C GLY A 610 20.34 -29.01 17.19
N ASN A 611 20.25 -29.22 18.51
CA ASN A 611 20.41 -30.53 19.12
C ASN A 611 19.02 -31.10 19.46
N TYR A 612 18.79 -32.34 19.02
CA TYR A 612 17.55 -33.06 19.21
C TYR A 612 17.81 -34.46 19.76
N ILE A 613 16.78 -35.08 20.31
CA ILE A 613 16.78 -36.48 20.72
C ILE A 613 15.65 -37.19 19.97
N ILE A 614 15.91 -38.37 19.43
CA ILE A 614 14.88 -39.23 18.82
C ILE A 614 14.70 -40.47 19.67
N GLN A 615 13.44 -40.86 19.86
CA GLN A 615 13.05 -42.07 20.59
C GLN A 615 11.96 -42.83 19.85
N VAL A 616 12.02 -44.16 19.87
CA VAL A 616 10.91 -45.00 19.42
C VAL A 616 10.02 -45.35 20.61
N ASP A 617 8.70 -45.42 20.40
CA ASP A 617 7.79 -45.90 21.44
C ASP A 617 7.88 -47.43 21.53
N THR A 618 8.67 -47.92 22.48
CA THR A 618 8.90 -49.36 22.66
C THR A 618 7.67 -50.12 23.16
N ASN A 619 6.59 -49.44 23.52
CA ASN A 619 5.32 -50.06 23.92
C ASN A 619 4.25 -49.97 22.82
N ASP A 620 4.64 -49.53 21.62
CA ASP A 620 3.72 -49.46 20.49
C ASP A 620 3.20 -50.86 20.13
N SER A 621 1.88 -50.98 19.99
CA SER A 621 1.22 -52.26 19.70
C SER A 621 1.50 -52.79 18.30
N ASP A 622 1.99 -51.94 17.40
CA ASP A 622 2.38 -52.34 16.03
C ASP A 622 3.76 -53.03 15.99
N ILE A 623 4.53 -53.01 17.09
CA ILE A 623 5.77 -53.79 17.22
C ILE A 623 5.42 -55.28 17.37
N PRO A 624 5.95 -56.18 16.52
CA PRO A 624 5.70 -57.62 16.62
C PRO A 624 5.98 -58.20 18.01
N ALA A 625 5.06 -59.05 18.48
CA ALA A 625 5.13 -59.61 19.83
C ALA A 625 6.42 -60.44 20.03
N GLY A 626 7.11 -60.18 21.13
CA GLY A 626 8.34 -60.88 21.51
C GLY A 626 9.62 -60.15 21.07
N LEU A 627 9.51 -59.13 20.22
CA LEU A 627 10.65 -58.27 19.90
C LEU A 627 10.94 -57.29 21.05
N THR A 628 12.22 -57.06 21.33
CA THR A 628 12.67 -56.07 22.32
C THR A 628 13.72 -55.15 21.73
N LEU A 629 13.69 -53.85 22.04
CA LEU A 629 14.66 -52.90 21.51
C LEU A 629 16.10 -53.28 21.93
N GLY A 630 16.96 -53.55 20.95
CA GLY A 630 18.40 -53.82 21.14
C GLY A 630 19.20 -52.52 21.19
N THR A 631 18.92 -51.58 20.29
CA THR A 631 19.64 -50.30 20.21
C THR A 631 19.27 -49.32 21.33
N ALA A 632 20.07 -48.25 21.47
CA ALA A 632 19.77 -47.20 22.43
C ALA A 632 18.47 -46.45 22.06
N ASN A 633 17.50 -46.38 22.98
CA ASN A 633 16.25 -45.67 22.71
C ASN A 633 16.40 -44.14 22.61
N SER A 634 17.51 -43.54 23.05
CA SER A 634 17.72 -42.08 22.95
C SER A 634 18.88 -41.77 22.03
N LEU A 635 18.55 -41.47 20.77
CA LEU A 635 19.53 -41.09 19.75
C LEU A 635 19.73 -39.57 19.77
N SER A 636 20.94 -39.11 20.09
CA SER A 636 21.28 -37.68 20.04
C SER A 636 21.60 -37.27 18.60
N VAL A 637 20.89 -36.25 18.10
CA VAL A 637 21.01 -35.74 16.74
C VAL A 637 21.44 -34.28 16.76
N ASN A 638 22.55 -33.97 16.11
CA ASN A 638 22.95 -32.59 15.83
C ASN A 638 22.63 -32.26 14.37
N VAL A 639 21.68 -31.35 14.16
CA VAL A 639 21.36 -30.81 12.84
C VAL A 639 22.21 -29.56 12.65
N SER A 640 23.18 -29.61 11.73
CA SER A 640 24.09 -28.49 11.45
C SER A 640 24.18 -28.22 9.95
N ALA A 641 23.32 -27.34 9.46
CA ALA A 641 23.27 -26.93 8.06
C ALA A 641 23.04 -28.07 7.02
N SER A 642 22.63 -29.26 7.45
CA SER A 642 22.36 -30.41 6.59
C SER A 642 21.37 -31.39 7.25
N SER A 643 20.67 -32.17 6.41
CA SER A 643 19.78 -33.25 6.88
C SER A 643 20.58 -34.40 7.48
N VAL A 644 20.05 -35.01 8.54
CA VAL A 644 20.68 -36.14 9.24
C VAL A 644 19.90 -37.41 8.98
N THR A 645 20.56 -38.44 8.45
CA THR A 645 19.92 -39.72 8.11
C THR A 645 20.45 -40.84 9.01
N ASN A 646 19.97 -42.07 8.79
CA ASN A 646 20.43 -43.29 9.48
C ASN A 646 20.28 -43.26 11.01
N GLN A 647 19.21 -42.63 11.50
CA GLN A 647 18.86 -42.66 12.91
C GLN A 647 17.98 -43.90 13.18
N ASN A 648 18.58 -45.09 13.26
CA ASN A 648 17.83 -46.35 13.20
C ASN A 648 17.54 -46.94 14.60
N PHE A 649 16.46 -47.73 14.71
CA PHE A 649 16.10 -48.48 15.91
C PHE A 649 15.96 -49.98 15.60
N GLY A 650 16.83 -50.81 16.19
CA GLY A 650 16.86 -52.25 15.99
C GLY A 650 16.20 -53.02 17.13
N PHE A 651 15.37 -54.01 16.79
CA PHE A 651 14.63 -54.84 17.75
C PHE A 651 15.02 -56.32 17.64
N ASP A 652 15.47 -56.92 18.74
CA ASP A 652 15.93 -58.30 18.83
C ASP A 652 14.76 -59.29 18.94
N ALA A 653 14.89 -60.45 18.28
CA ALA A 653 14.00 -61.60 18.46
C ALA A 653 14.21 -62.33 19.82
N PRO A 654 13.16 -62.99 20.37
CA PRO A 654 13.26 -63.76 21.62
C PRO A 654 14.17 -65.00 21.48
N SER A 655 14.97 -65.31 22.52
CA SER A 655 15.82 -66.51 22.59
C SER A 655 15.05 -67.77 23.00
N ASN A 656 15.17 -68.88 22.24
CA ASN A 656 14.49 -70.16 22.48
C ASN A 656 15.47 -71.36 22.56
N PRO A 657 15.94 -71.77 23.76
CA PRO A 657 16.67 -73.04 23.93
C PRO A 657 15.74 -74.25 23.76
N ASN A 658 16.20 -75.30 23.08
CA ASN A 658 15.44 -76.55 22.85
C ASN A 658 16.37 -77.77 23.04
N VAL A 659 15.97 -78.78 23.83
CA VAL A 659 16.75 -80.01 24.09
C VAL A 659 15.88 -81.24 23.82
N LEU A 660 16.33 -82.07 22.88
CA LEU A 660 15.71 -83.34 22.51
C LEU A 660 16.32 -84.50 23.31
N LEU A 661 15.49 -85.48 23.69
CA LEU A 661 15.89 -86.68 24.45
C LEU A 661 15.33 -87.95 23.79
N ILE A 662 16.14 -89.01 23.69
CA ILE A 662 15.72 -90.33 23.16
C ILE A 662 16.24 -91.44 24.10
N LYS A 663 15.35 -92.28 24.66
CA LYS A 663 15.73 -93.39 25.55
C LYS A 663 15.56 -94.74 24.86
N ARG A 664 16.61 -95.57 24.87
CA ARG A 664 16.67 -96.90 24.23
C ARG A 664 17.22 -97.97 25.17
N ILE A 665 16.87 -99.22 24.91
CA ILE A 665 17.52 -100.41 25.44
C ILE A 665 18.64 -100.81 24.45
N THR A 666 19.89 -100.80 24.93
CA THR A 666 21.07 -101.02 24.07
C THR A 666 21.74 -102.37 24.25
N ALA A 667 21.51 -103.04 25.39
CA ALA A 667 21.98 -104.41 25.63
C ALA A 667 21.12 -105.13 26.67
N VAL A 668 21.05 -106.45 26.55
CA VAL A 668 20.56 -107.36 27.61
C VAL A 668 21.67 -108.36 27.93
N ASN A 669 22.04 -108.49 29.20
CA ASN A 669 23.18 -109.28 29.67
C ASN A 669 24.50 -108.94 28.96
N GLY A 670 24.69 -107.66 28.62
CA GLY A 670 25.88 -107.18 27.91
C GLY A 670 25.96 -107.55 26.43
N LEU A 671 24.90 -108.14 25.87
CA LEU A 671 24.80 -108.52 24.46
C LEU A 671 23.73 -107.68 23.76
N THR A 672 23.98 -107.34 22.50
CA THR A 672 22.97 -106.71 21.63
C THR A 672 22.00 -107.74 21.06
N SER A 673 22.40 -109.01 20.95
CA SER A 673 21.48 -110.09 20.58
C SER A 673 20.88 -110.71 21.85
N THR A 674 19.56 -110.61 22.00
CA THR A 674 18.83 -111.12 23.16
C THR A 674 18.63 -112.63 23.05
N LYS A 675 18.39 -113.29 24.18
CA LYS A 675 18.25 -114.77 24.26
C LYS A 675 17.06 -115.31 23.46
N ASP A 676 16.06 -114.46 23.20
CA ASP A 676 14.84 -114.84 22.48
C ASP A 676 14.85 -114.34 21.01
N GLY A 677 15.99 -113.83 20.53
CA GLY A 677 16.26 -113.60 19.10
C GLY A 677 16.21 -112.15 18.62
N ASP A 678 15.98 -111.17 19.50
CA ASP A 678 16.01 -109.76 19.12
C ASP A 678 17.45 -109.28 18.91
N ASP A 679 17.66 -108.38 17.95
CA ASP A 679 18.96 -107.78 17.66
C ASP A 679 18.90 -106.28 17.90
N LEU A 680 19.31 -105.87 19.10
CA LEU A 680 19.27 -104.49 19.56
C LEU A 680 20.15 -103.55 18.71
N ALA A 681 21.14 -104.09 18.00
CA ALA A 681 22.02 -103.31 17.13
C ALA A 681 21.38 -102.97 15.76
N LYS A 682 20.26 -103.61 15.40
CA LYS A 682 19.48 -103.29 14.19
C LYS A 682 18.49 -102.16 14.38
N TYR A 683 18.15 -101.80 15.62
CA TYR A 683 17.32 -100.62 15.88
C TYR A 683 18.18 -99.37 15.72
N LYS A 684 18.17 -98.88 14.50
CA LYS A 684 18.74 -97.62 13.99
C LYS A 684 17.61 -96.88 13.30
N ASP A 685 17.78 -95.58 13.08
CA ASP A 685 16.76 -94.75 12.45
C ASP A 685 16.34 -95.24 11.04
N GLU A 686 15.25 -96.00 10.99
CA GLU A 686 14.70 -96.72 9.85
C GLU A 686 13.16 -96.76 9.94
N ASN A 687 12.48 -95.87 9.19
CA ASN A 687 11.02 -95.69 9.15
C ASN A 687 10.17 -96.97 8.94
N THR A 688 10.77 -98.09 8.53
CA THR A 688 10.09 -99.36 8.28
C THR A 688 10.06 -100.31 9.48
N ASN A 689 10.81 -100.02 10.55
CA ASN A 689 10.86 -100.85 11.74
C ASN A 689 9.85 -100.36 12.79
N PRO A 690 8.82 -101.14 13.16
CA PRO A 690 7.77 -100.69 14.09
C PRO A 690 8.25 -100.49 15.53
N TYR A 691 9.49 -100.88 15.85
CA TYR A 691 10.13 -100.68 17.15
C TYR A 691 11.19 -99.57 17.11
N ASP A 692 11.26 -98.84 15.99
CA ASP A 692 12.05 -97.64 15.83
C ASP A 692 11.14 -96.41 15.72
N ASP A 693 11.32 -95.43 16.61
CA ASP A 693 10.46 -94.26 16.72
C ASP A 693 11.24 -92.94 16.89
N ASN A 694 12.37 -92.75 16.19
CA ASN A 694 12.99 -91.41 16.14
C ASN A 694 12.09 -90.34 15.50
N ASN A 695 10.88 -90.71 15.05
CA ASN A 695 9.79 -89.78 14.80
C ASN A 695 9.29 -89.19 16.13
N VAL A 696 9.97 -88.12 16.55
CA VAL A 696 9.60 -87.28 17.70
C VAL A 696 8.26 -86.59 17.39
N SER A 697 7.14 -87.28 17.61
CA SER A 697 5.79 -86.75 17.42
C SER A 697 5.34 -85.95 18.65
N ILE A 698 5.87 -84.74 18.80
CA ILE A 698 5.42 -83.83 19.87
C ILE A 698 4.09 -83.18 19.48
N ILE A 699 3.09 -83.28 20.36
CA ILE A 699 1.83 -82.55 20.25
C ILE A 699 1.98 -81.19 20.97
N ASN A 700 2.39 -80.16 20.20
CA ASN A 700 2.26 -78.69 20.40
C ASN A 700 3.11 -77.91 21.44
N PRO A 701 3.32 -76.56 21.24
CA PRO A 701 2.81 -75.69 20.17
C PRO A 701 3.89 -75.04 19.26
N THR A 702 3.63 -75.09 17.93
CA THR A 702 3.89 -74.12 16.82
C THR A 702 5.12 -73.19 16.81
N PRO A 703 5.65 -72.83 15.62
CA PRO A 703 6.00 -73.65 14.46
C PRO A 703 7.38 -73.28 13.87
N THR A 704 8.31 -74.21 13.69
CA THR A 704 9.37 -74.02 12.66
C THR A 704 9.72 -75.35 12.02
N THR A 705 9.76 -75.31 10.69
CA THR A 705 9.75 -76.42 9.72
C THR A 705 11.06 -77.19 9.58
N SER A 706 11.91 -77.26 10.62
CA SER A 706 13.09 -78.14 10.56
C SER A 706 12.77 -79.47 11.23
N GLU A 707 12.99 -80.58 10.52
CA GLU A 707 12.94 -81.91 11.15
C GLU A 707 13.90 -81.93 12.34
N ASP A 708 13.37 -82.18 13.55
CA ASP A 708 14.12 -82.30 14.81
C ASP A 708 15.20 -83.42 14.80
N THR A 709 15.31 -84.15 13.70
CA THR A 709 16.24 -85.25 13.48
C THR A 709 17.52 -84.84 12.72
N ASN A 710 17.59 -83.64 12.14
CA ASN A 710 18.65 -83.29 11.18
C ASN A 710 20.03 -82.96 11.79
N LYS A 711 20.14 -82.78 13.12
CA LYS A 711 21.36 -82.36 13.82
C LYS A 711 21.98 -83.46 14.69
N TRP A 712 21.39 -84.67 14.74
CA TRP A 712 22.04 -85.80 15.39
C TRP A 712 23.36 -86.15 14.68
N PRO A 713 24.40 -86.59 15.41
CA PRO A 713 25.50 -87.31 14.80
C PRO A 713 24.96 -88.53 14.05
N SER A 714 25.74 -89.10 13.13
CA SER A 714 25.34 -90.25 12.29
C SER A 714 24.34 -91.20 12.97
N ILE A 715 23.07 -91.07 12.61
CA ILE A 715 21.92 -91.76 13.22
C ILE A 715 22.09 -93.29 13.21
N ASN A 716 22.79 -93.82 12.21
CA ASN A 716 23.07 -95.25 12.05
C ASN A 716 24.13 -95.83 12.99
N THR A 717 24.90 -94.98 13.67
CA THR A 717 26.00 -95.39 14.55
C THR A 717 25.88 -94.81 15.95
N PHE A 718 25.23 -93.67 16.09
CA PHE A 718 25.05 -92.98 17.34
C PHE A 718 23.74 -93.39 18.03
N LEU A 719 22.60 -93.22 17.35
CA LEU A 719 21.27 -93.56 17.88
C LEU A 719 20.95 -95.05 17.68
N VAL A 720 21.62 -95.91 18.45
CA VAL A 720 21.42 -97.36 18.40
C VAL A 720 20.64 -97.84 19.62
N GLY A 721 19.73 -98.79 19.43
CA GLY A 721 18.98 -99.48 20.49
C GLY A 721 17.46 -99.44 20.26
N GLY A 722 16.74 -100.41 20.83
CA GLY A 722 15.27 -100.51 20.66
C GLY A 722 14.50 -99.83 21.78
N THR A 723 13.27 -99.38 21.53
CA THR A 723 12.33 -99.01 22.60
C THR A 723 11.71 -100.23 23.29
N ASN A 724 11.77 -101.39 22.63
CA ASN A 724 11.41 -102.70 23.16
C ASN A 724 12.63 -103.63 23.12
N GLY A 725 13.02 -104.15 24.29
CA GLY A 725 14.16 -105.05 24.44
C GLY A 725 13.81 -106.53 24.38
N GLY A 726 12.57 -106.88 24.05
CA GLY A 726 12.06 -108.24 24.08
C GLY A 726 11.75 -108.74 25.49
N ASN A 727 11.64 -110.06 25.65
CA ASN A 727 11.41 -110.69 26.94
C ASN A 727 12.70 -110.75 27.78
N VAL A 728 12.59 -110.36 29.04
CA VAL A 728 13.66 -110.46 30.04
C VAL A 728 13.22 -111.37 31.19
N ARG A 729 14.19 -111.98 31.87
CA ARG A 729 13.99 -112.92 32.99
C ARG A 729 14.59 -112.35 34.29
N PRO A 730 14.14 -112.79 35.47
CA PRO A 730 14.78 -112.42 36.73
C PRO A 730 16.29 -112.64 36.69
N ASN A 731 17.04 -111.65 37.18
CA ASN A 731 18.50 -111.51 37.11
C ASN A 731 19.10 -111.08 35.76
N ASP A 732 18.32 -110.91 34.69
CA ASP A 732 18.85 -110.31 33.46
C ASP A 732 19.27 -108.85 33.73
N GLU A 733 20.39 -108.42 33.14
CA GLU A 733 20.85 -107.02 33.17
C GLU A 733 20.38 -106.29 31.93
N ILE A 734 19.62 -105.21 32.08
CA ILE A 734 19.16 -104.35 30.98
C ILE A 734 20.02 -103.08 30.97
N GLU A 735 20.61 -102.75 29.83
CA GLU A 735 21.34 -101.50 29.61
C GLU A 735 20.43 -100.47 28.92
N TYR A 736 20.21 -99.34 29.58
CA TYR A 736 19.48 -98.20 29.07
C TYR A 736 20.46 -97.12 28.60
N THR A 737 20.18 -96.50 27.46
CA THR A 737 20.90 -95.32 26.96
C THR A 737 19.90 -94.20 26.67
N ILE A 738 20.12 -93.01 27.24
CA ILE A 738 19.39 -91.77 26.96
C ILE A 738 20.30 -90.87 26.14
N TYR A 739 19.97 -90.66 24.87
CA TYR A 739 20.63 -89.71 23.99
C TYR A 739 20.04 -88.31 24.18
N TYR A 740 20.85 -87.27 24.04
CA TYR A 740 20.40 -85.87 24.09
C TYR A 740 21.03 -85.02 22.99
N LEU A 741 20.31 -83.98 22.55
CA LEU A 741 20.73 -83.00 21.55
C LEU A 741 20.10 -81.62 21.81
N SER A 742 20.90 -80.56 21.88
CA SER A 742 20.42 -79.18 22.01
C SER A 742 20.21 -78.55 20.64
N THR A 743 18.95 -78.42 20.20
CA THR A 743 18.58 -77.97 18.84
C THR A 743 18.11 -76.52 18.74
N GLY A 744 17.96 -75.81 19.87
CA GLY A 744 17.46 -74.44 19.93
C GLY A 744 18.33 -73.40 19.21
N ASP A 745 17.88 -72.15 19.16
CA ASP A 745 18.65 -71.03 18.57
C ASP A 745 19.72 -70.47 19.53
N THR A 746 19.62 -70.83 20.81
CA THR A 746 20.47 -70.34 21.90
C THR A 746 20.88 -71.48 22.83
N THR A 747 21.90 -71.23 23.65
CA THR A 747 22.42 -72.22 24.61
C THR A 747 21.36 -72.59 25.65
N ALA A 748 21.08 -73.88 25.80
CA ALA A 748 20.26 -74.39 26.89
C ALA A 748 21.09 -74.41 28.18
N ASN A 749 20.81 -73.49 29.10
CA ASN A 749 21.60 -73.34 30.32
C ASN A 749 21.14 -74.29 31.43
N ASN A 750 22.08 -74.81 32.21
CA ASN A 750 21.84 -75.61 33.43
C ASN A 750 20.94 -76.85 33.25
N VAL A 751 21.11 -77.58 32.16
CA VAL A 751 20.31 -78.78 31.83
C VAL A 751 20.54 -79.90 32.85
N LEU A 752 19.44 -80.48 33.33
CA LEU A 752 19.38 -81.61 34.25
C LEU A 752 18.53 -82.72 33.61
N ILE A 753 19.01 -83.96 33.65
CA ILE A 753 18.25 -85.15 33.26
C ILE A 753 17.96 -85.97 34.52
N CYS A 754 16.73 -86.47 34.64
CA CYS A 754 16.37 -87.42 35.67
C CYS A 754 15.58 -88.57 35.07
N ASP A 755 15.96 -89.79 35.43
CA ASP A 755 15.32 -91.01 34.99
C ASP A 755 15.17 -91.98 36.15
N ARG A 756 14.00 -92.61 36.25
CA ARG A 756 13.67 -93.47 37.39
C ARG A 756 13.91 -94.92 37.04
N VAL A 757 14.40 -95.67 38.02
CA VAL A 757 14.57 -97.11 37.86
C VAL A 757 13.18 -97.75 37.91
N PRO A 758 12.76 -98.52 36.88
CA PRO A 758 11.45 -99.15 36.85
C PRO A 758 11.23 -100.12 38.02
N ASP A 759 10.01 -100.24 38.54
CA ASP A 759 9.69 -101.02 39.75
C ASP A 759 10.22 -102.47 39.75
N ASN A 760 10.29 -103.11 38.58
CA ASN A 760 10.74 -104.50 38.40
C ASN A 760 12.23 -104.64 38.08
N ALA A 761 13.01 -103.56 38.20
CA ALA A 761 14.46 -103.56 38.04
C ALA A 761 15.15 -103.02 39.30
N THR A 762 16.43 -103.29 39.49
CA THR A 762 17.26 -102.68 40.53
C THR A 762 18.50 -102.09 39.86
N PHE A 763 18.84 -100.83 40.14
CA PHE A 763 20.05 -100.22 39.60
C PHE A 763 21.30 -101.04 39.97
N ILE A 764 22.24 -101.18 39.03
CA ILE A 764 23.48 -101.92 39.23
C ILE A 764 24.61 -100.92 39.48
N PRO A 765 24.97 -100.61 40.74
CA PRO A 765 25.95 -99.58 41.06
C PRO A 765 27.35 -99.88 40.52
N THR A 766 27.67 -101.15 40.29
CA THR A 766 28.99 -101.60 39.82
C THR A 766 29.06 -101.82 38.31
N ALA A 767 28.00 -101.50 37.56
CA ALA A 767 27.81 -101.90 36.16
C ALA A 767 29.01 -101.57 35.26
N PHE A 768 29.68 -100.46 35.53
CA PHE A 768 30.77 -99.92 34.71
C PHE A 768 32.06 -99.74 35.51
N ASN A 769 32.26 -100.49 36.60
CA ASN A 769 33.51 -100.44 37.37
C ASN A 769 34.75 -100.77 36.52
N ASN A 770 34.59 -101.63 35.50
CA ASN A 770 35.65 -102.03 34.57
C ASN A 770 35.71 -101.18 33.29
N PHE A 771 34.90 -100.12 33.17
CA PHE A 771 34.97 -99.24 32.00
C PHE A 771 36.32 -98.49 32.00
N PRO A 772 37.02 -98.43 30.85
CA PRO A 772 38.45 -98.03 30.82
C PRO A 772 38.68 -96.57 31.20
N THR A 773 37.73 -95.69 30.87
CA THR A 773 37.85 -94.24 31.13
C THR A 773 36.99 -93.85 32.31
N LYS A 774 37.60 -93.32 33.37
CA LYS A 774 36.91 -92.85 34.58
C LYS A 774 36.88 -91.33 34.58
N ASN A 775 35.76 -90.73 34.95
CA ASN A 775 35.73 -89.30 35.16
C ASN A 775 36.64 -88.92 36.34
N THR A 776 37.43 -87.86 36.15
CA THR A 776 38.47 -87.44 37.11
C THR A 776 37.93 -86.59 38.26
N SER A 777 36.70 -86.12 38.17
CA SER A 777 36.07 -85.27 39.20
C SER A 777 35.34 -86.07 40.28
N GLY A 778 35.04 -87.34 40.04
CA GLY A 778 34.43 -88.25 41.03
C GLY A 778 35.44 -88.98 41.91
N LEU A 779 34.96 -89.69 42.93
CA LEU A 779 35.80 -90.41 43.88
C LEU A 779 36.51 -91.60 43.19
N PRO A 780 37.86 -91.71 43.29
CA PRO A 780 38.64 -92.73 42.57
C PRO A 780 38.25 -94.19 42.85
N SER A 781 37.73 -94.47 44.06
CA SER A 781 37.31 -95.80 44.52
C SER A 781 35.79 -95.98 44.58
N GLY A 782 35.00 -95.01 44.11
CA GLY A 782 33.55 -95.10 44.07
C GLY A 782 33.08 -96.18 43.08
N ASP A 783 31.95 -96.80 43.40
CA ASP A 783 31.22 -97.64 42.44
C ASP A 783 30.65 -96.77 41.31
N ARG A 784 30.81 -97.24 40.08
CA ARG A 784 30.42 -96.53 38.86
C ARG A 784 29.36 -97.31 38.10
N GLY A 785 28.13 -96.82 38.16
CA GLY A 785 26.95 -97.42 37.52
C GLY A 785 26.42 -96.62 36.34
N ILE A 786 27.01 -95.45 36.06
CA ILE A 786 26.55 -94.51 35.02
C ILE A 786 27.70 -94.22 34.05
N ILE A 787 27.40 -94.17 32.76
CA ILE A 787 28.27 -93.72 31.69
C ILE A 787 27.73 -92.41 31.15
N TRP A 788 28.63 -91.47 30.86
CA TRP A 788 28.28 -90.21 30.21
C TRP A 788 29.21 -89.98 29.03
N GLN A 789 28.62 -89.71 27.87
CA GLN A 789 29.33 -89.17 26.73
C GLN A 789 29.04 -87.67 26.60
N TYR A 790 30.09 -86.86 26.58
CA TYR A 790 30.01 -85.43 26.36
C TYR A 790 31.27 -84.92 25.66
N ASN A 791 31.10 -83.98 24.72
CA ASN A 791 32.20 -83.37 23.98
C ASN A 791 33.15 -84.39 23.33
N GLY A 792 32.58 -85.49 22.81
CA GLY A 792 33.31 -86.59 22.18
C GLY A 792 34.02 -87.57 23.12
N ALA A 793 34.09 -87.30 24.43
CA ALA A 793 34.64 -88.22 25.42
C ALA A 793 33.54 -89.09 26.05
N THR A 794 33.82 -90.36 26.34
CA THR A 794 32.92 -91.25 27.09
C THR A 794 33.61 -91.72 28.36
N GLU A 795 32.97 -91.49 29.51
CA GLU A 795 33.53 -91.75 30.83
C GLU A 795 32.52 -92.45 31.74
N SER A 796 33.03 -93.19 32.73
CA SER A 796 32.22 -93.75 33.81
C SER A 796 32.18 -92.80 35.02
N LEU A 797 30.97 -92.59 35.53
CA LEU A 797 30.62 -91.71 36.65
C LEU A 797 30.24 -92.54 37.88
N THR A 798 30.52 -92.00 39.06
CA THR A 798 30.14 -92.62 40.33
C THR A 798 28.63 -92.46 40.58
N ASN A 799 28.12 -93.21 41.55
CA ASN A 799 26.70 -93.21 41.89
C ASN A 799 26.34 -92.19 42.97
N ILE A 800 27.31 -91.42 43.47
CA ILE A 800 27.17 -90.57 44.65
C ILE A 800 27.52 -89.13 44.30
N SER A 801 27.04 -88.21 45.11
CA SER A 801 27.36 -86.79 44.95
C SER A 801 28.79 -86.51 45.39
N ASP A 802 29.73 -86.50 44.44
CA ASP A 802 31.15 -86.43 44.77
C ASP A 802 32.01 -85.55 43.84
N GLY A 803 31.37 -84.69 43.05
CA GLY A 803 32.03 -83.72 42.18
C GLY A 803 32.00 -84.09 40.70
N ASP A 804 31.70 -85.36 40.38
CA ASP A 804 31.26 -85.71 39.04
C ASP A 804 29.79 -85.27 38.79
N THR A 805 29.31 -85.53 37.57
CA THR A 805 28.07 -84.92 37.08
C THR A 805 26.82 -85.79 37.28
N ALA A 806 26.93 -86.96 37.89
CA ALA A 806 25.81 -87.88 38.07
C ALA A 806 25.61 -88.36 39.50
N GLU A 807 24.39 -88.79 39.82
CA GLU A 807 24.06 -89.37 41.11
C GLU A 807 22.91 -90.39 40.98
N TYR A 808 23.01 -91.48 41.73
CA TYR A 808 21.90 -92.39 41.97
C TYR A 808 21.27 -92.06 43.33
N LEU A 809 20.04 -91.57 43.29
CA LEU A 809 19.23 -91.32 44.47
C LEU A 809 18.50 -92.60 44.86
N SER A 810 18.80 -93.11 46.05
CA SER A 810 18.17 -94.32 46.60
C SER A 810 16.64 -94.15 46.76
N PRO A 811 15.87 -95.26 46.79
CA PRO A 811 14.44 -95.23 47.07
C PRO A 811 14.08 -94.35 48.27
N GLY A 812 13.05 -93.51 48.13
CA GLY A 812 12.57 -92.59 49.18
C GLY A 812 13.20 -91.20 49.19
N ILE A 813 14.28 -90.96 48.46
CA ILE A 813 14.87 -89.61 48.29
C ILE A 813 14.32 -88.99 47.00
N ASP A 814 13.41 -88.02 47.11
CA ASP A 814 12.84 -87.36 45.92
C ASP A 814 13.88 -86.48 45.20
N PRO A 815 14.08 -86.63 43.88
CA PRO A 815 14.99 -85.78 43.10
C PRO A 815 14.80 -84.27 43.31
N MET A 816 13.57 -83.79 43.51
CA MET A 816 13.29 -82.36 43.72
C MET A 816 13.89 -81.80 45.02
N ILE A 817 14.15 -82.65 46.02
CA ILE A 817 14.76 -82.22 47.29
C ILE A 817 16.20 -81.77 47.06
N LYS A 818 16.91 -82.42 46.14
CA LYS A 818 18.32 -82.17 45.87
C LYS A 818 18.55 -81.25 44.67
N TYR A 819 17.66 -81.29 43.69
CA TYR A 819 17.74 -80.50 42.46
C TYR A 819 16.45 -79.68 42.30
N PRO A 820 16.38 -78.46 42.87
CA PRO A 820 15.19 -77.61 42.80
C PRO A 820 14.80 -77.33 41.35
N GLY A 821 13.52 -77.56 41.02
CA GLY A 821 12.99 -77.33 39.67
C GLY A 821 13.13 -78.52 38.70
N ILE A 822 13.77 -79.62 39.10
CA ILE A 822 13.78 -80.84 38.29
C ILE A 822 12.37 -81.45 38.21
N LYS A 823 11.94 -81.83 37.00
CA LYS A 823 10.69 -82.57 36.79
C LYS A 823 11.03 -84.00 36.40
N CYS A 824 10.76 -84.93 37.30
CA CYS A 824 11.10 -86.34 37.13
C CYS A 824 9.90 -87.17 37.58
N ASP A 825 8.78 -87.07 36.85
CA ASP A 825 7.42 -87.52 37.19
C ASP A 825 7.28 -88.76 38.12
N GLY A 826 6.32 -88.71 39.06
CA GLY A 826 5.95 -89.82 39.98
C GLY A 826 6.60 -89.77 41.37
N SER A 827 6.52 -90.85 42.18
CA SER A 827 7.23 -91.01 43.50
C SER A 827 8.47 -91.92 43.42
N ASN A 828 9.63 -91.52 44.00
CA ASN A 828 10.89 -92.27 43.84
C ASN A 828 10.90 -93.59 44.67
N THR A 829 10.19 -94.61 44.17
CA THR A 829 9.98 -95.90 44.87
C THR A 829 11.13 -96.88 44.72
N ASN A 830 11.95 -96.71 43.69
CA ASN A 830 12.91 -97.74 43.28
C ASN A 830 14.30 -97.18 42.87
N GLY A 831 14.47 -95.87 43.08
CA GLY A 831 15.69 -95.12 42.83
C GLY A 831 15.61 -94.30 41.55
N ALA A 832 16.42 -93.25 41.47
CA ALA A 832 16.47 -92.34 40.33
C ALA A 832 17.92 -91.99 39.98
N ILE A 833 18.22 -91.95 38.68
CA ILE A 833 19.47 -91.47 38.12
C ILE A 833 19.26 -90.01 37.79
N VAL A 834 20.10 -89.12 38.34
CA VAL A 834 20.13 -87.70 37.98
C VAL A 834 21.49 -87.39 37.36
N VAL A 835 21.50 -86.70 36.23
CA VAL A 835 22.73 -86.26 35.55
C VAL A 835 22.63 -84.77 35.24
N LYS A 836 23.62 -84.00 35.66
CA LYS A 836 23.77 -82.58 35.36
C LYS A 836 24.54 -82.42 34.06
N LEU A 837 23.86 -82.08 32.98
CA LEU A 837 24.52 -81.84 31.69
C LEU A 837 25.15 -80.44 31.61
N GLY A 838 24.67 -79.49 32.42
CA GLY A 838 25.19 -78.12 32.42
C GLY A 838 24.70 -77.31 31.21
N ASN A 839 25.54 -76.44 30.68
CA ASN A 839 25.17 -75.62 29.52
C ASN A 839 25.39 -76.39 28.23
N LEU A 840 24.32 -76.60 27.46
CA LEU A 840 24.37 -77.25 26.16
C LEU A 840 24.25 -76.17 25.06
N PRO A 841 25.34 -75.84 24.35
CA PRO A 841 25.26 -74.92 23.21
C PRO A 841 24.36 -75.51 22.12
N ASN A 842 23.77 -74.65 21.31
CA ASN A 842 22.95 -75.07 20.19
C ASN A 842 23.77 -75.82 19.14
N ALA A 843 23.20 -76.92 18.64
CA ALA A 843 23.74 -77.63 17.51
C ALA A 843 23.53 -76.82 16.23
N THR A 844 24.62 -76.59 15.50
CA THR A 844 24.62 -75.86 14.23
C THR A 844 24.67 -76.79 13.02
N ALA A 845 25.14 -78.03 13.20
CA ALA A 845 25.18 -79.09 12.19
C ALA A 845 25.25 -80.47 12.88
N PRO A 846 25.08 -81.60 12.14
CA PRO A 846 25.30 -82.95 12.67
C PRO A 846 26.61 -83.09 13.46
N GLY A 847 26.50 -83.28 14.76
CA GLY A 847 27.66 -83.43 15.65
C GLY A 847 28.47 -82.15 15.93
N ILE A 848 27.94 -80.96 15.63
CA ILE A 848 28.64 -79.68 15.83
C ILE A 848 27.79 -78.71 16.68
N PRO A 849 28.34 -78.14 17.77
CA PRO A 849 29.60 -78.50 18.41
C PRO A 849 29.51 -79.87 19.12
N ALA A 850 30.64 -80.51 19.44
CA ALA A 850 30.63 -81.82 20.11
C ALA A 850 30.00 -81.80 21.52
N SER A 851 29.84 -80.62 22.12
CA SER A 851 29.19 -80.40 23.41
C SER A 851 27.68 -80.18 23.34
N SER A 852 27.07 -80.10 22.14
CA SER A 852 25.62 -79.94 21.99
C SER A 852 24.84 -81.24 22.10
N TYR A 853 25.52 -82.39 22.09
CA TYR A 853 24.91 -83.72 22.12
C TYR A 853 25.70 -84.69 23.00
N GLY A 854 25.10 -85.85 23.27
CA GLY A 854 25.76 -86.93 23.98
C GLY A 854 24.78 -88.02 24.41
N PHE A 855 25.21 -88.86 25.35
CA PHE A 855 24.30 -89.82 25.97
C PHE A 855 24.64 -90.12 27.43
N ILE A 856 23.64 -90.60 28.16
CA ILE A 856 23.75 -91.17 29.50
C ILE A 856 23.40 -92.65 29.41
N ARG A 857 24.17 -93.52 30.05
CA ARG A 857 23.90 -94.96 30.03
C ARG A 857 24.03 -95.59 31.40
N PHE A 858 23.10 -96.47 31.75
CA PHE A 858 23.08 -97.16 33.04
C PHE A 858 22.48 -98.56 32.91
N ARG A 859 22.67 -99.43 33.92
CA ARG A 859 22.09 -100.79 33.92
C ARG A 859 21.15 -101.03 35.10
N GLY A 860 20.08 -101.77 34.83
CA GLY A 860 19.17 -102.31 35.83
C GLY A 860 19.15 -103.84 35.78
N ARG A 861 19.08 -104.50 36.94
CA ARG A 861 18.88 -105.94 37.06
C ARG A 861 17.41 -106.24 37.29
N VAL A 862 16.82 -107.09 36.47
CA VAL A 862 15.42 -107.53 36.62
C VAL A 862 15.27 -108.30 37.95
N LYS A 863 14.26 -107.93 38.73
CA LYS A 863 13.96 -108.53 40.04
C LYS A 863 13.42 -109.95 39.96
#